data_AF-A0A960NSH5-F1
#
_entry.id   AF-A0A960NSH5-F1
#
_cell.length_a   1.000
_cell.length_b   1.000
_cell.length_c   1.000
_cell.angle_alpha   90.00
_cell.angle_beta   90.00
_cell.angle_gamma   90.00
#
_symmetry.space_group_name_H-M   'P 1'
#
loop_
_entity.id
_entity.type
_entity.pdbx_description
1 polymer ?
#
loop_
_entity_poly.entity_id
_entity_poly.type
_entity_poly.pdbx_seq_one_letter_code
_entity_poly.pdbx_strand_id
1 'polypeptide(L)'
;MRFKLRNGRLWALALGAFLGLTLPTVGQTTVYWDINGSTTGASGGTTAAGTWDQSTTSNWTTSSTGTTTPDDWATRVTSSTCGNARFSAGTNATGTYTVTVSGDVGNNSGGYIYAIYFDEGTITLGGAGTLYTRAGGIINNTSNLQTIGANVFLSLNQTWNSGNGGLLINGGVTMAANRTLTVTGTGGVTVSGVFSDSGTRRLTKNGTGTLTLTGANTYTGGTTINAGILSTNSIANGGASSGIGNSTNAANRLIINGGTLRYTGGATTTNRRFTIGTNGATIDGSGTGTLKFTDASAITLTGTNTARTLTLTGTNTSYYNDGNTIAGVLADNGTGATSLVKDGTGTWQLSGSNTYTGTTTINAGTLQLGSNNTLSDSTNVIINSGGTLQLNSITDTVGSLTGDGTLFLQGGTFTTNTAANTTFSGTISDTYGNFRKAGTGDLTLSGNNTFGGITYIDGGTLIAASSTALGGSTSGNQIANGATLGLQGNISLTEGSFSLQGTGDGGVGAINNISGNNTLNTTLNLAGATTIGSSTGSLTLGGMSLGYALTTTGSGNLQFTGDIYGSGSLTKNGTGTLTFSGTGNNSFSGGVSLNDGTIVLAKSAGISAIGQGTVNIGDGSGAPASATLQLNASNQIHDDNNIVIASDGRLNL
;
A
#
# COMPACT_ATOMS: atom_id res chain seq x y z
N MET A 1 16.75 45.79 26.63
CA MET A 1 16.53 44.39 27.05
C MET A 1 16.61 43.49 25.83
N ARG A 2 17.48 42.47 25.84
CA ARG A 2 17.56 41.44 24.79
C ARG A 2 16.64 40.29 25.16
N PHE A 3 15.64 39.98 24.32
CA PHE A 3 14.90 38.71 24.42
C PHE A 3 15.33 37.75 23.32
N LYS A 4 15.73 36.56 23.75
CA LYS A 4 16.16 35.42 22.94
C LYS A 4 14.90 34.57 22.67
N LEU A 5 14.53 34.37 21.40
CA LEU A 5 13.38 33.53 21.02
C LEU A 5 13.82 32.06 20.89
N ARG A 6 13.16 31.17 21.66
CA ARG A 6 13.11 29.72 21.42
C ARG A 6 11.65 29.36 21.17
N ASN A 7 11.40 28.60 20.11
CA ASN A 7 10.13 27.97 19.69
C ASN A 7 9.17 28.86 18.88
N GLY A 8 9.40 28.86 17.55
CA GLY A 8 8.63 29.60 16.55
C GLY A 8 7.23 29.06 16.28
N ARG A 9 6.25 29.55 17.05
CA ARG A 9 4.84 29.61 16.63
C ARG A 9 4.35 31.04 16.85
N LEU A 10 4.32 31.83 15.78
CA LEU A 10 3.69 33.15 15.78
C LEU A 10 2.41 33.07 14.94
N TRP A 11 1.27 33.02 15.62
CA TRP A 11 -0.02 33.29 15.02
C TRP A 11 -0.08 34.80 14.73
N ALA A 12 -0.22 35.14 13.46
CA ALA A 12 -0.37 36.51 12.99
C ALA A 12 -1.76 37.04 13.36
N LEU A 13 -1.97 37.47 14.61
CA LEU A 13 -3.18 38.19 14.98
C LEU A 13 -3.04 39.04 16.25
N ALA A 14 -1.92 39.77 16.46
CA ALA A 14 -1.83 40.68 17.62
C ALA A 14 -0.77 41.80 17.55
N LEU A 15 -0.33 42.24 16.36
CA LEU A 15 0.63 43.36 16.24
C LEU A 15 0.02 44.65 15.67
N GLY A 16 -1.30 44.83 15.83
CA GLY A 16 -2.02 46.05 15.41
C GLY A 16 -2.28 47.06 16.53
N ALA A 17 -2.00 46.72 17.80
CA ALA A 17 -2.51 47.47 18.95
C ALA A 17 -1.48 48.35 19.68
N PHE A 18 -0.24 48.52 19.18
CA PHE A 18 0.80 49.27 19.90
C PHE A 18 1.43 50.47 19.16
N LEU A 19 0.90 50.83 17.99
CA LEU A 19 1.05 52.19 17.44
C LEU A 19 -0.35 52.67 17.09
N GLY A 20 -0.78 53.80 17.66
CA GLY A 20 -2.10 54.42 17.47
C GLY A 20 -2.40 54.93 16.05
N LEU A 21 -2.08 54.12 15.03
CA LEU A 21 -2.67 54.22 13.71
C LEU A 21 -3.99 53.43 13.74
N THR A 22 -5.10 54.15 13.87
CA THR A 22 -6.38 53.65 13.38
C THR A 22 -6.19 53.30 11.90
N LEU A 23 -6.06 52.01 11.60
CA LEU A 23 -6.28 51.54 10.23
C LEU A 23 -7.68 51.99 9.85
N PRO A 24 -7.87 52.68 8.71
CA PRO A 24 -9.21 53.03 8.29
C PRO A 24 -10.00 51.73 8.14
N THR A 25 -11.02 51.55 8.98
CA THR A 25 -12.09 50.58 8.75
C THR A 25 -12.86 51.09 7.55
N VAL A 26 -12.37 50.76 6.36
CA VAL A 26 -13.11 50.99 5.12
C VAL A 26 -14.30 50.03 5.15
N GLY A 27 -15.51 50.57 5.36
CA GLY A 27 -16.73 49.78 5.34
C GLY A 27 -16.91 49.13 3.97
N GLN A 28 -16.76 47.81 3.91
CA GLN A 28 -17.13 47.05 2.72
C GLN A 28 -18.65 47.09 2.58
N THR A 29 -19.15 47.64 1.49
CA THR A 29 -20.58 47.66 1.21
C THR A 29 -21.01 46.36 0.51
N THR A 30 -22.18 45.84 0.87
CA THR A 30 -22.73 44.58 0.34
C THR A 30 -23.98 44.90 -0.46
N VAL A 31 -24.07 44.37 -1.67
CA VAL A 31 -25.20 44.57 -2.58
C VAL A 31 -25.73 43.23 -3.07
N TYR A 32 -27.05 43.14 -3.18
CA TYR A 32 -27.76 41.91 -3.50
C TYR A 32 -28.37 42.03 -4.89
N TRP A 33 -28.05 41.08 -5.76
CA TRP A 33 -28.83 40.86 -6.96
C TRP A 33 -30.14 40.18 -6.56
N ASP A 34 -31.25 40.87 -6.80
CA ASP A 34 -32.62 40.38 -6.62
C ASP A 34 -33.51 41.02 -7.69
N ILE A 35 -34.26 40.20 -8.42
CA ILE A 35 -35.16 40.65 -9.50
C ILE A 35 -36.56 41.04 -8.98
N ASN A 36 -36.88 40.73 -7.72
CA ASN A 36 -38.23 40.85 -7.17
C ASN A 36 -38.43 42.19 -6.45
N GLY A 37 -38.35 43.32 -7.16
CA GLY A 37 -38.59 44.68 -6.63
C GLY A 37 -39.95 44.94 -5.95
N SER A 38 -40.74 43.92 -5.64
CA SER A 38 -41.96 43.96 -4.83
C SER A 38 -42.51 42.53 -4.59
N THR A 39 -42.17 41.85 -3.47
CA THR A 39 -43.05 40.99 -2.60
C THR A 39 -42.30 39.86 -1.86
N THR A 40 -42.86 39.49 -0.69
CA THR A 40 -42.51 38.34 0.14
C THR A 40 -42.68 37.01 -0.62
N GLY A 41 -41.55 36.39 -0.96
CA GLY A 41 -41.46 34.98 -1.36
C GLY A 41 -41.80 34.73 -2.84
N ALA A 42 -40.84 34.22 -3.60
CA ALA A 42 -41.04 33.73 -4.96
C ALA A 42 -42.04 32.56 -4.97
N SER A 43 -43.34 32.83 -5.04
CA SER A 43 -44.36 31.81 -5.22
C SER A 43 -44.46 31.45 -6.71
N GLY A 44 -43.72 30.41 -7.12
CA GLY A 44 -44.12 29.56 -8.25
C GLY A 44 -43.77 29.98 -9.68
N GLY A 45 -42.91 30.97 -9.92
CA GLY A 45 -42.54 31.39 -11.28
C GLY A 45 -41.23 30.79 -11.79
N THR A 46 -41.26 29.99 -12.86
CA THR A 46 -40.07 29.79 -13.70
C THR A 46 -39.79 31.07 -14.51
N THR A 47 -38.60 31.63 -14.32
CA THR A 47 -37.85 32.62 -15.13
C THR A 47 -38.09 34.13 -14.96
N ALA A 48 -36.99 34.86 -14.73
CA ALA A 48 -36.60 36.02 -15.54
C ALA A 48 -35.06 36.19 -15.54
N ALA A 49 -34.47 36.45 -16.71
CA ALA A 49 -33.04 36.68 -16.90
C ALA A 49 -32.68 38.12 -16.52
N GLY A 50 -31.68 38.32 -15.65
CA GLY A 50 -31.10 39.64 -15.37
C GLY A 50 -29.84 39.86 -16.18
N THR A 51 -29.54 41.09 -16.61
CA THR A 51 -28.22 41.42 -17.16
C THR A 51 -27.36 42.05 -16.08
N TRP A 52 -26.19 41.47 -15.83
CA TRP A 52 -25.12 42.09 -15.04
C TRP A 52 -24.12 42.73 -16.01
N ASP A 53 -24.22 44.04 -16.11
CA ASP A 53 -23.27 44.90 -16.82
C ASP A 53 -22.79 45.95 -15.80
N GLN A 54 -21.56 46.45 -15.99
CA GLN A 54 -21.05 47.60 -15.24
C GLN A 54 -21.93 48.85 -15.42
N SER A 55 -22.76 48.93 -16.46
CA SER A 55 -23.59 50.11 -16.74
C SER A 55 -25.00 50.11 -16.13
N THR A 56 -25.49 48.99 -15.55
CA THR A 56 -26.90 48.83 -15.14
C THR A 56 -27.10 48.65 -13.63
N THR A 57 -28.15 49.26 -13.08
CA THR A 57 -28.50 49.20 -11.63
C THR A 57 -29.84 48.52 -11.34
N SER A 58 -30.63 48.20 -12.36
CA SER A 58 -32.06 47.86 -12.22
C SER A 58 -32.37 46.62 -11.37
N ASN A 59 -31.39 45.74 -11.12
CA ASN A 59 -31.58 44.46 -10.42
C ASN A 59 -30.71 44.32 -9.16
N TRP A 60 -30.09 45.41 -8.69
CA TRP A 60 -29.23 45.42 -7.51
C TRP A 60 -29.91 46.17 -6.38
N THR A 61 -29.94 45.61 -5.17
CA THR A 61 -30.56 46.21 -3.97
C THR A 61 -29.59 46.18 -2.79
N THR A 62 -29.91 46.89 -1.70
CA THR A 62 -29.12 46.88 -0.45
C THR A 62 -29.51 45.79 0.55
N SER A 63 -30.56 44.99 0.28
CA SER A 63 -31.09 43.96 1.19
C SER A 63 -31.24 42.60 0.50
N SER A 64 -30.95 41.51 1.23
CA SER A 64 -31.12 40.13 0.72
C SER A 64 -32.58 39.75 0.46
N THR A 65 -33.52 40.51 0.99
CA THR A 65 -34.96 40.32 0.85
C THR A 65 -35.59 41.15 -0.27
N GLY A 66 -34.81 41.93 -1.01
CA GLY A 66 -35.29 42.76 -2.13
C GLY A 66 -36.13 43.98 -1.73
N THR A 67 -36.23 44.30 -0.43
CA THR A 67 -37.19 45.29 0.12
C THR A 67 -36.71 46.74 0.10
N THR A 68 -35.58 47.04 -0.54
CA THR A 68 -34.90 48.35 -0.48
C THR A 68 -34.65 48.92 -1.86
N THR A 69 -34.45 50.24 -1.96
CA THR A 69 -34.17 50.96 -3.21
C THR A 69 -33.05 50.30 -4.03
N PRO A 70 -33.13 50.36 -5.38
CA PRO A 70 -32.03 49.92 -6.22
C PRO A 70 -30.71 50.58 -5.79
N ASP A 71 -29.69 49.77 -5.49
CA ASP A 71 -28.35 50.26 -5.18
C ASP A 71 -27.51 50.30 -6.46
N ASP A 72 -26.62 51.29 -6.53
CA ASP A 72 -25.81 51.50 -7.71
C ASP A 72 -24.57 50.59 -7.70
N TRP A 73 -24.70 49.45 -8.39
CA TRP A 73 -23.58 48.55 -8.65
C TRP A 73 -22.49 49.21 -9.52
N ALA A 74 -22.86 50.12 -10.44
CA ALA A 74 -21.95 50.71 -11.44
C ALA A 74 -20.89 51.63 -10.83
N THR A 75 -21.25 52.42 -9.81
CA THR A 75 -20.36 53.45 -9.23
C THR A 75 -19.52 52.95 -8.05
N ARG A 76 -19.83 51.79 -7.48
CA ARG A 76 -19.15 51.24 -6.28
C ARG A 76 -17.87 50.46 -6.57
N VAL A 77 -17.49 50.41 -7.83
CA VAL A 77 -16.36 49.65 -8.31
C VAL A 77 -15.14 50.58 -8.44
N THR A 78 -14.75 51.34 -7.41
CA THR A 78 -13.45 52.05 -7.41
C THR A 78 -12.51 51.45 -6.37
N SER A 79 -11.20 51.52 -6.64
CA SER A 79 -10.17 50.58 -6.15
C SER A 79 -9.95 50.51 -4.63
N SER A 80 -10.53 51.42 -3.84
CA SER A 80 -10.38 51.48 -2.38
C SER A 80 -11.60 50.97 -1.58
N THR A 81 -12.77 50.73 -2.19
CA THR A 81 -14.04 50.36 -1.50
C THR A 81 -14.79 49.16 -2.10
N CYS A 82 -14.11 48.30 -2.87
CA CYS A 82 -14.72 47.15 -3.56
C CYS A 82 -15.70 46.37 -2.66
N GLY A 83 -16.97 46.31 -3.08
CA GLY A 83 -18.05 45.65 -2.35
C GLY A 83 -18.22 44.16 -2.67
N ASN A 84 -19.05 43.49 -1.87
CA ASN A 84 -19.48 42.11 -2.10
C ASN A 84 -20.65 42.07 -3.08
N ALA A 85 -20.57 41.23 -4.11
CA ALA A 85 -21.71 40.82 -4.92
C ALA A 85 -22.39 39.64 -4.24
N ARG A 86 -23.66 39.76 -3.86
CA ARG A 86 -24.43 38.64 -3.32
C ARG A 86 -25.59 38.31 -4.23
N PHE A 87 -25.77 37.04 -4.56
CA PHE A 87 -26.88 36.55 -5.36
C PHE A 87 -27.82 35.78 -4.43
N SER A 88 -29.07 36.21 -4.38
CA SER A 88 -30.12 35.58 -3.57
C SER A 88 -31.39 35.50 -4.42
N ALA A 89 -31.83 34.28 -4.76
CA ALA A 89 -33.13 34.12 -5.44
C ALA A 89 -34.32 34.18 -4.48
N GLY A 90 -34.08 34.20 -3.16
CA GLY A 90 -35.11 34.09 -2.13
C GLY A 90 -35.34 32.65 -1.65
N THR A 91 -35.69 32.49 -0.37
CA THR A 91 -35.88 31.20 0.32
C THR A 91 -36.92 30.27 -0.30
N ASN A 92 -37.87 30.80 -1.06
CA ASN A 92 -38.93 30.02 -1.72
C ASN A 92 -38.66 29.72 -3.21
N ALA A 93 -37.49 30.10 -3.73
CA ALA A 93 -37.16 29.93 -5.15
C ALA A 93 -36.88 28.45 -5.51
N THR A 94 -37.69 27.88 -6.42
CA THR A 94 -37.62 26.45 -6.80
C THR A 94 -37.09 26.19 -8.22
N GLY A 95 -36.38 27.15 -8.83
CA GLY A 95 -35.86 27.05 -10.20
C GLY A 95 -34.39 27.48 -10.35
N THR A 96 -33.91 27.45 -11.60
CA THR A 96 -32.60 28.03 -11.98
C THR A 96 -32.79 29.45 -12.48
N TYR A 97 -32.00 30.39 -11.96
CA TYR A 97 -32.04 31.80 -12.28
C TYR A 97 -30.77 32.22 -13.00
N THR A 98 -30.91 32.73 -14.21
CA THR A 98 -29.76 33.11 -15.04
C THR A 98 -29.54 34.62 -14.97
N VAL A 99 -28.30 35.01 -14.64
CA VAL A 99 -27.80 36.37 -14.74
C VAL A 99 -26.79 36.41 -15.88
N THR A 100 -27.12 37.11 -16.97
CA THR A 100 -26.22 37.29 -18.11
C THR A 100 -25.18 38.35 -17.78
N VAL A 101 -23.93 37.94 -17.63
CA VAL A 101 -22.75 38.79 -17.55
C VAL A 101 -22.45 39.34 -18.95
N SER A 102 -22.77 40.61 -19.16
CA SER A 102 -22.53 41.32 -20.41
C SER A 102 -21.29 42.18 -20.29
N GLY A 103 -20.25 41.87 -21.08
CA GLY A 103 -18.98 42.58 -21.03
C GLY A 103 -18.14 42.31 -19.78
N ASP A 104 -17.16 43.16 -19.53
CA ASP A 104 -16.28 43.04 -18.36
C ASP A 104 -16.95 43.65 -17.12
N VAL A 105 -17.21 42.81 -16.12
CA VAL A 105 -17.81 43.20 -14.84
C VAL A 105 -16.74 43.25 -13.76
N GLY A 106 -16.49 44.47 -13.29
CA GLY A 106 -15.21 44.81 -12.69
C GLY A 106 -14.17 44.97 -13.81
N ASN A 107 -13.30 45.95 -13.71
CA ASN A 107 -12.28 46.25 -14.72
C ASN A 107 -11.15 47.02 -14.01
N ASN A 108 -9.91 46.87 -14.45
CA ASN A 108 -8.78 47.66 -13.94
C ASN A 108 -9.01 49.20 -13.96
N SER A 109 -9.88 49.69 -14.86
CA SER A 109 -10.28 51.09 -15.01
C SER A 109 -11.54 51.48 -14.21
N GLY A 110 -12.28 50.50 -13.70
CA GLY A 110 -13.52 50.67 -12.95
C GLY A 110 -13.65 49.61 -11.86
N GLY A 111 -12.56 49.38 -11.10
CA GLY A 111 -12.41 48.55 -9.89
C GLY A 111 -12.75 47.05 -9.96
N TYR A 112 -12.64 46.37 -8.81
CA TYR A 112 -12.85 44.92 -8.69
C TYR A 112 -14.09 44.56 -7.84
N ILE A 113 -14.67 43.39 -8.07
CA ILE A 113 -15.62 42.73 -7.15
C ILE A 113 -14.81 42.17 -5.98
N TYR A 114 -15.11 42.49 -4.72
CA TYR A 114 -14.34 41.93 -3.61
C TYR A 114 -14.55 40.41 -3.48
N ALA A 115 -15.82 39.99 -3.41
CA ALA A 115 -16.24 38.59 -3.37
C ALA A 115 -17.60 38.43 -4.07
N ILE A 116 -17.85 37.22 -4.55
CA ILE A 116 -19.17 36.77 -5.02
C ILE A 116 -19.72 35.77 -4.01
N TYR A 117 -20.93 35.98 -3.52
CA TYR A 117 -21.66 35.03 -2.69
C TYR A 117 -22.91 34.56 -3.41
N PHE A 118 -23.20 33.27 -3.33
CA PHE A 118 -24.50 32.70 -3.63
C PHE A 118 -25.13 32.31 -2.30
N ASP A 119 -26.13 33.06 -1.86
CA ASP A 119 -26.75 32.89 -0.55
C ASP A 119 -28.02 32.03 -0.62
N GLU A 120 -28.79 32.13 -1.69
CA GLU A 120 -30.07 31.41 -1.85
C GLU A 120 -30.34 31.05 -3.32
N GLY A 121 -30.97 29.88 -3.54
CA GLY A 121 -31.43 29.42 -4.87
C GLY A 121 -30.36 28.75 -5.73
N THR A 122 -30.65 28.58 -7.02
CA THR A 122 -29.76 28.02 -8.04
C THR A 122 -29.49 29.09 -9.09
N ILE A 123 -28.28 29.65 -9.10
CA ILE A 123 -27.89 30.79 -9.93
C ILE A 123 -26.91 30.36 -11.03
N THR A 124 -27.13 30.88 -12.22
CA THR A 124 -26.20 30.77 -13.37
C THR A 124 -25.74 32.16 -13.79
N LEU A 125 -24.47 32.49 -13.59
CA LEU A 125 -23.85 33.70 -14.14
C LEU A 125 -23.39 33.41 -15.58
N GLY A 126 -24.31 33.50 -16.55
CA GLY A 126 -24.06 33.22 -17.97
C GLY A 126 -23.40 34.38 -18.72
N GLY A 127 -23.14 34.23 -20.02
CA GLY A 127 -22.57 35.30 -20.87
C GLY A 127 -21.04 35.21 -21.09
N ALA A 128 -20.54 35.91 -22.10
CA ALA A 128 -19.13 35.85 -22.54
C ALA A 128 -18.22 36.87 -21.83
N GLY A 129 -18.75 37.60 -20.87
CA GLY A 129 -18.04 38.61 -20.09
C GLY A 129 -16.94 38.07 -19.17
N THR A 130 -16.20 38.98 -18.54
CA THR A 130 -15.18 38.64 -17.52
C THR A 130 -15.56 39.21 -16.16
N LEU A 131 -15.55 38.37 -15.12
CA LEU A 131 -15.73 38.75 -13.73
C LEU A 131 -14.37 39.07 -13.09
N TYR A 132 -14.06 40.34 -12.85
CA TYR A 132 -12.81 40.75 -12.20
C TYR A 132 -12.97 40.78 -10.69
N THR A 133 -12.50 39.71 -10.05
CA THR A 133 -12.66 39.48 -8.61
C THR A 133 -11.36 39.78 -7.85
N ARG A 134 -11.47 40.19 -6.58
CA ARG A 134 -10.36 40.70 -5.74
C ARG A 134 -9.86 39.69 -4.70
N ALA A 135 -10.12 39.86 -3.40
CA ALA A 135 -9.53 39.02 -2.34
C ALA A 135 -10.53 38.03 -1.70
N GLY A 136 -11.83 38.31 -1.74
CA GLY A 136 -12.82 37.55 -1.01
C GLY A 136 -13.34 36.29 -1.71
N GLY A 137 -13.13 36.15 -3.04
CA GLY A 137 -13.38 34.87 -3.70
C GLY A 137 -14.78 34.67 -4.28
N ILE A 138 -15.13 33.39 -4.46
CA ILE A 138 -16.45 32.92 -4.91
C ILE A 138 -16.94 31.93 -3.86
N ILE A 139 -18.08 32.21 -3.26
CA ILE A 139 -18.57 31.52 -2.07
C ILE A 139 -19.99 31.05 -2.34
N ASN A 140 -20.23 29.74 -2.30
CA ASN A 140 -21.56 29.16 -2.35
C ASN A 140 -21.99 28.79 -0.93
N ASN A 141 -22.94 29.54 -0.37
CA ASN A 141 -23.56 29.26 0.92
C ASN A 141 -24.80 28.37 0.80
N THR A 142 -25.17 27.96 -0.42
CA THR A 142 -26.33 27.12 -0.69
C THR A 142 -25.96 25.62 -0.73
N SER A 143 -27.00 24.77 -0.71
CA SER A 143 -26.92 23.35 -1.04
C SER A 143 -27.07 23.06 -2.54
N ASN A 144 -27.21 24.08 -3.38
CA ASN A 144 -27.43 23.94 -4.81
C ASN A 144 -26.14 24.19 -5.60
N LEU A 145 -25.99 23.54 -6.76
CA LEU A 145 -24.89 23.80 -7.67
C LEU A 145 -25.06 25.17 -8.33
N GLN A 146 -24.03 26.01 -8.22
CA GLN A 146 -24.00 27.33 -8.85
C GLN A 146 -23.13 27.27 -10.10
N THR A 147 -23.55 27.95 -11.18
CA THR A 147 -22.83 27.94 -12.46
C THR A 147 -22.31 29.34 -12.79
N ILE A 148 -21.07 29.42 -13.25
CA ILE A 148 -20.45 30.63 -13.79
C ILE A 148 -19.98 30.32 -15.20
N GLY A 149 -20.74 30.79 -16.18
CA GLY A 149 -20.41 30.73 -17.61
C GLY A 149 -19.36 31.76 -18.05
N ALA A 150 -19.30 32.89 -17.36
CA ALA A 150 -18.35 33.97 -17.63
C ALA A 150 -16.90 33.60 -17.31
N ASN A 151 -15.95 34.31 -17.93
CA ASN A 151 -14.54 34.24 -17.54
C ASN A 151 -14.36 34.83 -16.13
N VAL A 152 -13.35 34.38 -15.40
CA VAL A 152 -13.02 34.91 -14.07
C VAL A 152 -11.58 35.39 -14.03
N PHE A 153 -11.37 36.65 -13.66
CA PHE A 153 -10.05 37.21 -13.42
C PHE A 153 -9.80 37.39 -11.92
N LEU A 154 -8.65 36.93 -11.44
CA LEU A 154 -8.25 36.93 -10.03
C LEU A 154 -7.13 37.96 -9.82
N SER A 155 -7.46 39.11 -9.21
CA SER A 155 -6.49 40.20 -9.01
C SER A 155 -5.71 40.14 -7.69
N LEU A 156 -6.25 39.49 -6.66
CA LEU A 156 -5.58 39.19 -5.38
C LEU A 156 -5.62 37.67 -5.10
N ASN A 157 -5.03 37.26 -3.97
CA ASN A 157 -5.23 35.89 -3.49
C ASN A 157 -6.70 35.67 -3.18
N GLN A 158 -7.24 34.51 -3.55
CA GLN A 158 -8.65 34.21 -3.33
C GLN A 158 -8.87 32.85 -2.71
N THR A 159 -10.02 32.73 -2.04
CA THR A 159 -10.57 31.46 -1.60
C THR A 159 -11.91 31.24 -2.27
N TRP A 160 -12.04 30.18 -3.05
CA TRP A 160 -13.33 29.71 -3.54
C TRP A 160 -13.85 28.65 -2.59
N ASN A 161 -15.05 28.84 -2.05
CA ASN A 161 -15.70 27.92 -1.14
C ASN A 161 -16.97 27.40 -1.78
N SER A 162 -17.03 26.12 -2.09
CA SER A 162 -18.19 25.50 -2.73
C SER A 162 -19.37 25.22 -1.81
N GLY A 163 -19.23 25.46 -0.50
CA GLY A 163 -20.23 25.04 0.48
C GLY A 163 -20.52 23.56 0.34
N ASN A 164 -21.79 23.18 0.40
CA ASN A 164 -22.25 21.82 0.11
C ASN A 164 -22.76 21.68 -1.34
N GLY A 165 -23.22 22.76 -1.96
CA GLY A 165 -23.89 22.72 -3.27
C GLY A 165 -22.98 22.59 -4.48
N GLY A 166 -21.74 23.09 -4.41
CA GLY A 166 -20.78 23.01 -5.51
C GLY A 166 -20.68 24.28 -6.37
N LEU A 167 -19.67 24.32 -7.25
CA LEU A 167 -19.44 25.38 -8.23
C LEU A 167 -19.09 24.76 -9.60
N LEU A 168 -19.71 25.24 -10.68
CA LEU A 168 -19.33 24.91 -12.05
C LEU A 168 -18.85 26.17 -12.76
N ILE A 169 -17.56 26.22 -13.12
CA ILE A 169 -16.93 27.35 -13.82
C ILE A 169 -16.63 26.93 -15.25
N ASN A 170 -17.44 27.41 -16.19
CA ASN A 170 -17.28 27.07 -17.61
C ASN A 170 -16.35 28.03 -18.34
N GLY A 171 -16.28 29.29 -17.92
CA GLY A 171 -15.36 30.28 -18.48
C GLY A 171 -13.90 30.04 -18.08
N GLY A 172 -12.98 30.71 -18.77
CA GLY A 172 -11.55 30.69 -18.43
C GLY A 172 -11.26 31.37 -17.10
N VAL A 173 -10.24 30.88 -16.39
CA VAL A 173 -9.80 31.46 -15.11
C VAL A 173 -8.40 32.03 -15.28
N THR A 174 -8.24 33.33 -15.07
CA THR A 174 -6.96 34.02 -15.28
C THR A 174 -6.47 34.66 -13.99
N MET A 175 -5.23 34.36 -13.58
CA MET A 175 -4.62 34.93 -12.38
C MET A 175 -3.60 36.03 -12.68
N ALA A 176 -3.78 37.21 -12.05
CA ALA A 176 -2.81 38.30 -12.05
C ALA A 176 -1.49 37.94 -11.34
N ALA A 177 -0.41 38.71 -11.54
CA ALA A 177 0.93 38.48 -10.97
C ALA A 177 0.95 38.18 -9.45
N ASN A 178 1.65 37.11 -9.02
CA ASN A 178 1.91 36.70 -7.62
C ASN A 178 0.66 36.38 -6.79
N ARG A 179 -0.17 35.44 -7.28
CA ARG A 179 -1.46 35.11 -6.66
C ARG A 179 -1.59 33.62 -6.36
N THR A 180 -2.40 33.32 -5.36
CA THR A 180 -2.83 31.97 -4.99
C THR A 180 -4.35 31.88 -5.07
N LEU A 181 -4.84 30.82 -5.72
CA LEU A 181 -6.24 30.41 -5.59
C LEU A 181 -6.30 29.25 -4.60
N THR A 182 -7.12 29.37 -3.57
CA THR A 182 -7.46 28.28 -2.67
C THR A 182 -8.88 27.82 -2.97
N VAL A 183 -9.08 26.54 -3.24
CA VAL A 183 -10.41 25.94 -3.38
C VAL A 183 -10.71 25.13 -2.13
N THR A 184 -11.86 25.33 -1.49
CA THR A 184 -12.31 24.66 -0.26
C THR A 184 -13.80 24.33 -0.33
N GLY A 185 -14.35 23.75 0.74
CA GLY A 185 -15.74 23.31 0.83
C GLY A 185 -15.91 21.80 0.71
N THR A 186 -17.15 21.34 0.83
CA THR A 186 -17.51 19.91 0.76
C THR A 186 -18.12 19.56 -0.60
N GLY A 187 -18.78 20.52 -1.26
CA GLY A 187 -19.32 20.40 -2.62
C GLY A 187 -18.22 20.37 -3.69
N GLY A 188 -18.55 19.81 -4.85
CA GLY A 188 -17.62 19.74 -5.98
C GLY A 188 -17.39 21.09 -6.66
N VAL A 189 -16.17 21.36 -7.10
CA VAL A 189 -15.83 22.48 -7.98
C VAL A 189 -15.36 21.91 -9.31
N THR A 190 -16.01 22.24 -10.41
CA THR A 190 -15.55 21.88 -11.75
C THR A 190 -15.13 23.14 -12.48
N VAL A 191 -13.90 23.14 -13.02
CA VAL A 191 -13.42 24.21 -13.91
C VAL A 191 -13.20 23.60 -15.29
N SER A 192 -14.12 23.93 -16.20
CA SER A 192 -14.12 23.43 -17.56
C SER A 192 -13.22 24.25 -18.48
N GLY A 193 -13.14 25.57 -18.22
CA GLY A 193 -12.30 26.50 -18.95
C GLY A 193 -10.81 26.35 -18.60
N VAL A 194 -9.95 26.99 -19.42
CA VAL A 194 -8.51 26.99 -19.18
C VAL A 194 -8.18 27.88 -17.99
N PHE A 195 -7.48 27.31 -17.02
CA PHE A 195 -6.82 28.04 -15.95
C PHE A 195 -5.44 28.53 -16.44
N SER A 196 -5.23 29.84 -16.44
CA SER A 196 -3.99 30.49 -16.89
C SER A 196 -3.41 31.46 -15.85
N ASP A 197 -2.13 31.77 -16.01
CA ASP A 197 -1.48 32.87 -15.28
C ASP A 197 -0.57 33.72 -16.15
N SER A 198 -0.30 34.94 -15.69
CA SER A 198 0.75 35.83 -16.20
C SER A 198 2.06 35.76 -15.37
N GLY A 199 2.44 34.60 -14.83
CA GLY A 199 3.70 34.43 -14.05
C GLY A 199 3.66 33.28 -13.03
N THR A 200 4.71 33.06 -12.22
CA THR A 200 4.79 31.86 -11.34
C THR A 200 3.80 31.91 -10.14
N ARG A 201 2.87 30.94 -10.01
CA ARG A 201 1.74 30.98 -9.02
C ARG A 201 1.52 29.72 -8.20
N ARG A 202 0.41 29.65 -7.44
CA ARG A 202 -0.06 28.40 -6.81
C ARG A 202 -1.56 28.20 -6.89
N LEU A 203 -1.98 26.97 -7.22
CA LEU A 203 -3.31 26.46 -6.95
C LEU A 203 -3.25 25.62 -5.67
N THR A 204 -4.14 25.88 -4.71
CA THR A 204 -4.24 25.12 -3.46
C THR A 204 -5.62 24.49 -3.34
N LYS A 205 -5.67 23.17 -3.22
CA LYS A 205 -6.88 22.41 -2.98
C LYS A 205 -6.97 22.02 -1.50
N ASN A 206 -7.94 22.62 -0.82
CA ASN A 206 -8.37 22.37 0.56
C ASN A 206 -9.82 21.83 0.56
N GLY A 207 -10.38 21.57 1.75
CA GLY A 207 -11.74 21.05 1.90
C GLY A 207 -11.88 19.61 1.41
N THR A 208 -12.97 18.95 1.80
CA THR A 208 -13.20 17.53 1.51
C THR A 208 -13.78 17.29 0.11
N GLY A 209 -14.32 18.30 -0.55
CA GLY A 209 -14.91 18.18 -1.89
C GLY A 209 -13.91 17.85 -2.99
N THR A 210 -14.43 17.61 -4.21
CA THR A 210 -13.60 17.36 -5.41
C THR A 210 -13.42 18.64 -6.22
N LEU A 211 -12.19 18.98 -6.59
CA LEU A 211 -11.89 19.97 -7.64
C LEU A 211 -11.57 19.22 -8.94
N THR A 212 -12.40 19.37 -9.96
CA THR A 212 -12.23 18.76 -11.27
C THR A 212 -11.70 19.80 -12.26
N LEU A 213 -10.54 19.52 -12.85
CA LEU A 213 -9.92 20.34 -13.89
C LEU A 213 -9.89 19.55 -15.20
N THR A 214 -10.63 20.01 -16.22
CA THR A 214 -10.72 19.32 -17.52
C THR A 214 -9.96 20.01 -18.64
N GLY A 215 -9.65 21.30 -18.48
CA GLY A 215 -8.89 22.08 -19.46
C GLY A 215 -7.39 21.78 -19.46
N ALA A 216 -6.73 22.01 -20.60
CA ALA A 216 -5.27 22.02 -20.69
C ALA A 216 -4.72 23.32 -20.07
N ASN A 217 -4.61 23.33 -18.75
CA ASN A 217 -4.25 24.50 -17.97
C ASN A 217 -2.81 24.95 -18.23
N THR A 218 -2.62 26.27 -18.33
CA THR A 218 -1.35 26.91 -18.73
C THR A 218 -0.68 27.65 -17.57
N TYR A 219 -1.28 27.68 -16.37
CA TYR A 219 -0.65 28.30 -15.22
C TYR A 219 0.71 27.65 -14.92
N THR A 220 1.74 28.46 -14.75
CA THR A 220 3.13 28.03 -14.50
C THR A 220 3.40 27.76 -13.01
N GLY A 221 2.44 28.12 -12.17
CA GLY A 221 2.43 27.87 -10.75
C GLY A 221 2.36 26.40 -10.31
N GLY A 222 2.75 26.14 -9.06
CA GLY A 222 2.64 24.81 -8.45
C GLY A 222 1.24 24.50 -7.92
N THR A 223 0.90 23.22 -7.85
CA THR A 223 -0.37 22.72 -7.31
C THR A 223 -0.14 22.03 -5.98
N THR A 224 -0.90 22.41 -4.95
CA THR A 224 -0.85 21.82 -3.60
C THR A 224 -2.21 21.22 -3.26
N ILE A 225 -2.26 19.97 -2.82
CA ILE A 225 -3.48 19.25 -2.46
C ILE A 225 -3.41 18.87 -0.98
N ASN A 226 -4.06 19.64 -0.12
CA ASN A 226 -4.06 19.41 1.33
C ASN A 226 -5.23 18.53 1.80
N ALA A 227 -6.35 18.49 1.07
CA ALA A 227 -7.53 17.71 1.44
C ALA A 227 -8.46 17.45 0.24
N GLY A 228 -9.31 16.43 0.36
CA GLY A 228 -10.27 16.04 -0.68
C GLY A 228 -9.56 15.58 -1.94
N ILE A 229 -10.22 15.73 -3.10
CA ILE A 229 -9.70 15.23 -4.37
C ILE A 229 -9.43 16.40 -5.34
N LEU A 230 -8.30 16.37 -6.03
CA LEU A 230 -8.08 17.06 -7.29
C LEU A 230 -8.18 16.03 -8.42
N SER A 231 -9.18 16.13 -9.28
CA SER A 231 -9.41 15.23 -10.41
C SER A 231 -9.00 15.89 -11.73
N THR A 232 -8.25 15.18 -12.56
CA THR A 232 -7.82 15.64 -13.88
C THR A 232 -7.80 14.48 -14.88
N ASN A 233 -8.09 14.76 -16.14
CA ASN A 233 -7.96 13.81 -17.25
C ASN A 233 -6.65 13.98 -18.05
N SER A 234 -5.77 14.89 -17.64
CA SER A 234 -4.51 15.18 -18.34
C SER A 234 -3.38 15.55 -17.38
N ILE A 235 -2.26 14.85 -17.49
CA ILE A 235 -0.99 15.14 -16.80
C ILE A 235 0.15 14.95 -17.81
N ALA A 236 0.75 16.04 -18.26
CA ALA A 236 1.86 16.01 -19.23
C ALA A 236 3.23 15.98 -18.53
N ASN A 237 4.34 16.13 -19.25
CA ASN A 237 5.64 16.45 -18.67
C ASN A 237 5.69 17.87 -18.08
N GLY A 238 6.60 18.10 -17.14
CA GLY A 238 6.85 19.45 -16.62
C GLY A 238 7.28 20.40 -17.74
N GLY A 239 6.74 21.62 -17.75
CA GLY A 239 6.91 22.57 -18.85
C GLY A 239 5.98 22.35 -20.05
N ALA A 240 5.05 21.39 -19.97
CA ALA A 240 3.90 21.29 -20.88
C ALA A 240 2.55 21.48 -20.15
N SER A 241 1.61 22.14 -20.82
CA SER A 241 0.24 22.35 -20.35
C SER A 241 -0.49 21.04 -20.08
N SER A 242 -1.25 21.00 -18.99
CA SER A 242 -2.00 19.81 -18.53
C SER A 242 -3.08 20.22 -17.56
N GLY A 243 -3.91 19.30 -17.05
CA GLY A 243 -4.91 19.65 -16.05
C GLY A 243 -4.30 20.19 -14.74
N ILE A 244 -3.04 19.89 -14.44
CA ILE A 244 -2.32 20.46 -13.28
C ILE A 244 -1.35 21.60 -13.66
N GLY A 245 -1.59 22.25 -14.80
CA GLY A 245 -0.84 23.42 -15.24
C GLY A 245 0.39 23.08 -16.08
N ASN A 246 1.19 24.12 -16.33
CA ASN A 246 2.41 24.15 -17.10
C ASN A 246 3.65 24.48 -16.24
N SER A 247 3.66 24.02 -14.98
CA SER A 247 4.83 24.17 -14.10
C SER A 247 5.99 23.31 -14.58
N THR A 248 7.22 23.65 -14.19
CA THR A 248 8.41 22.78 -14.37
C THR A 248 8.23 21.43 -13.65
N ASN A 249 9.14 20.47 -13.89
CA ASN A 249 9.15 19.15 -13.25
C ASN A 249 9.74 19.14 -11.82
N ALA A 250 9.99 20.31 -11.21
CA ALA A 250 10.57 20.36 -9.87
C ALA A 250 9.60 19.80 -8.81
N ALA A 251 10.11 19.08 -7.81
CA ALA A 251 9.27 18.37 -6.83
C ALA A 251 8.37 19.30 -5.99
N ASN A 252 8.76 20.57 -5.82
CA ASN A 252 7.96 21.58 -5.13
C ASN A 252 6.81 22.18 -5.96
N ARG A 253 6.59 21.66 -7.18
CA ARG A 253 5.51 22.08 -8.09
C ARG A 253 4.25 21.23 -7.97
N LEU A 254 4.34 19.98 -7.52
CA LEU A 254 3.19 19.17 -7.17
C LEU A 254 3.37 18.67 -5.73
N ILE A 255 2.55 19.16 -4.81
CA ILE A 255 2.62 18.82 -3.39
C ILE A 255 1.29 18.17 -2.99
N ILE A 256 1.35 16.99 -2.39
CA ILE A 256 0.17 16.30 -1.86
C ILE A 256 0.38 16.12 -0.36
N ASN A 257 -0.49 16.70 0.46
CA ASN A 257 -0.37 16.75 1.92
C ASN A 257 -1.70 16.41 2.59
N GLY A 258 -2.14 15.17 2.45
CA GLY A 258 -3.38 14.62 3.02
C GLY A 258 -4.55 14.52 2.04
N GLY A 259 -4.43 15.05 0.83
CA GLY A 259 -5.44 14.90 -0.22
C GLY A 259 -5.10 13.85 -1.27
N THR A 260 -5.93 13.82 -2.32
CA THR A 260 -5.84 12.86 -3.43
C THR A 260 -5.63 13.58 -4.76
N LEU A 261 -4.63 13.15 -5.54
CA LEU A 261 -4.58 13.41 -6.98
C LEU A 261 -5.26 12.25 -7.72
N ARG A 262 -6.39 12.51 -8.36
CA ARG A 262 -7.09 11.53 -9.19
C ARG A 262 -6.85 11.81 -10.67
N TYR A 263 -6.40 10.78 -11.37
CA TYR A 263 -6.28 10.77 -12.81
C TYR A 263 -7.40 9.95 -13.43
N THR A 264 -8.09 10.53 -14.41
CA THR A 264 -9.23 9.92 -15.11
C THR A 264 -9.05 9.88 -16.63
N GLY A 265 -7.85 10.15 -17.13
CA GLY A 265 -7.54 10.22 -18.56
C GLY A 265 -7.15 8.89 -19.20
N GLY A 266 -6.74 8.94 -20.47
CA GLY A 266 -6.16 7.81 -21.20
C GLY A 266 -4.73 7.48 -20.75
N ALA A 267 -4.01 6.61 -21.47
CA ALA A 267 -2.63 6.29 -21.12
C ALA A 267 -1.72 7.53 -21.24
N THR A 268 -0.90 7.80 -20.22
CA THR A 268 0.03 8.93 -20.21
C THR A 268 1.29 8.64 -19.39
N THR A 269 2.36 9.36 -19.71
CA THR A 269 3.60 9.38 -18.94
C THR A 269 3.95 10.82 -18.56
N THR A 270 4.60 10.97 -17.42
CA THR A 270 5.04 12.27 -16.92
C THR A 270 6.35 12.18 -16.17
N ASN A 271 7.27 13.10 -16.47
CA ASN A 271 8.49 13.32 -15.71
C ASN A 271 8.30 14.27 -14.50
N ARG A 272 7.05 14.66 -14.19
CA ARG A 272 6.79 15.55 -13.06
C ARG A 272 7.15 14.84 -11.75
N ARG A 273 8.02 15.46 -10.95
CA ARG A 273 8.24 15.02 -9.57
C ARG A 273 7.12 15.55 -8.67
N PHE A 274 6.86 14.85 -7.57
CA PHE A 274 5.93 15.30 -6.54
C PHE A 274 6.55 15.25 -5.14
N THR A 275 5.93 15.97 -4.22
CA THR A 275 6.28 16.01 -2.81
C THR A 275 5.16 15.43 -1.96
N ILE A 276 5.51 14.59 -0.98
CA ILE A 276 4.59 14.09 0.05
C ILE A 276 4.69 14.96 1.30
N GLY A 277 3.53 15.42 1.74
CA GLY A 277 3.33 16.21 2.95
C GLY A 277 3.45 15.41 4.24
N THR A 278 3.43 16.09 5.38
CA THR A 278 3.37 15.44 6.70
C THR A 278 2.09 14.63 6.92
N ASN A 279 1.02 14.94 6.19
CA ASN A 279 -0.26 14.25 6.29
C ASN A 279 -0.39 13.09 5.28
N GLY A 280 0.69 12.69 4.61
CA GLY A 280 0.67 11.66 3.57
C GLY A 280 0.15 12.15 2.21
N ALA A 281 -0.03 11.22 1.28
CA ALA A 281 -0.50 11.50 -0.07
C ALA A 281 -1.30 10.33 -0.62
N THR A 282 -2.36 10.62 -1.40
CA THR A 282 -3.04 9.59 -2.20
C THR A 282 -2.91 9.90 -3.69
N ILE A 283 -2.57 8.89 -4.48
CA ILE A 283 -2.59 8.95 -5.95
C ILE A 283 -3.60 7.90 -6.43
N ASP A 284 -4.59 8.35 -7.18
CA ASP A 284 -5.70 7.56 -7.67
C ASP A 284 -5.64 7.46 -9.20
N GLY A 285 -5.18 6.32 -9.69
CA GLY A 285 -5.04 6.01 -11.11
C GLY A 285 -6.30 5.33 -11.67
N SER A 286 -7.42 6.05 -11.68
CA SER A 286 -8.74 5.59 -12.19
C SER A 286 -9.00 6.01 -13.65
N GLY A 287 -7.93 6.17 -14.43
CA GLY A 287 -8.01 6.50 -15.84
C GLY A 287 -8.43 5.32 -16.72
N THR A 288 -8.90 5.62 -17.93
CA THR A 288 -9.10 4.62 -18.98
C THR A 288 -7.77 4.05 -19.49
N GLY A 289 -6.65 4.71 -19.22
CA GLY A 289 -5.31 4.16 -19.38
C GLY A 289 -4.38 4.52 -18.22
N THR A 290 -3.15 4.05 -18.31
CA THR A 290 -2.14 4.11 -17.23
C THR A 290 -1.65 5.52 -16.97
N LEU A 291 -1.44 5.86 -15.70
CA LEU A 291 -0.65 7.01 -15.26
C LEU A 291 0.75 6.56 -14.84
N LYS A 292 1.79 7.05 -15.52
CA LYS A 292 3.18 6.70 -15.17
C LYS A 292 4.00 7.95 -14.81
N PHE A 293 4.44 8.03 -13.56
CA PHE A 293 5.46 8.97 -13.12
C PHE A 293 6.84 8.35 -13.37
N THR A 294 7.57 8.84 -14.37
CA THR A 294 8.79 8.21 -14.90
C THR A 294 10.09 8.78 -14.37
N ASP A 295 10.04 9.87 -13.60
CA ASP A 295 11.23 10.41 -12.93
C ASP A 295 11.63 9.50 -11.76
N ALA A 296 12.84 8.93 -11.85
CA ALA A 296 13.37 7.97 -10.87
C ALA A 296 14.05 8.62 -9.66
N SER A 297 14.10 9.95 -9.57
CA SER A 297 14.67 10.65 -8.42
C SER A 297 13.89 10.32 -7.15
N ALA A 298 14.54 10.49 -5.98
CA ALA A 298 13.86 10.36 -4.70
C ALA A 298 12.64 11.28 -4.60
N ILE A 299 11.51 10.70 -4.14
CA ILE A 299 10.29 11.44 -3.83
C ILE A 299 10.60 12.38 -2.67
N THR A 300 10.30 13.67 -2.83
CA THR A 300 10.60 14.66 -1.79
C THR A 300 9.59 14.54 -0.64
N LEU A 301 10.06 14.52 0.60
CA LEU A 301 9.22 14.42 1.79
C LEU A 301 9.38 15.67 2.65
N THR A 302 8.28 16.20 3.16
CA THR A 302 8.30 17.34 4.10
C THR A 302 8.17 16.88 5.55
N GLY A 303 8.70 17.69 6.47
CA GLY A 303 8.72 17.41 7.91
C GLY A 303 9.67 16.27 8.26
N THR A 304 10.75 16.56 8.98
CA THR A 304 11.65 15.51 9.49
C THR A 304 10.97 14.71 10.59
N ASN A 305 11.40 13.46 10.77
CA ASN A 305 10.95 12.54 11.83
C ASN A 305 9.42 12.38 11.93
N THR A 306 8.71 12.55 10.83
CA THR A 306 7.25 12.43 10.76
C THR A 306 6.86 11.14 10.06
N ALA A 307 6.03 10.32 10.69
CA ALA A 307 5.43 9.17 10.02
C ALA A 307 4.35 9.62 9.03
N ARG A 308 4.25 8.95 7.88
CA ARG A 308 3.31 9.31 6.81
C ARG A 308 3.02 8.10 5.92
N THR A 309 1.97 8.19 5.11
CA THR A 309 1.61 7.12 4.17
C THR A 309 1.49 7.65 2.75
N LEU A 310 2.05 6.92 1.79
CA LEU A 310 1.68 7.02 0.38
C LEU A 310 0.62 5.96 0.09
N THR A 311 -0.56 6.39 -0.35
CA THR A 311 -1.63 5.51 -0.79
C THR A 311 -1.73 5.52 -2.31
N LEU A 312 -1.59 4.36 -2.92
CA LEU A 312 -1.80 4.13 -4.34
C LEU A 312 -3.13 3.42 -4.53
N THR A 313 -4.07 4.04 -5.25
CA THR A 313 -5.41 3.51 -5.48
C THR A 313 -5.88 3.68 -6.92
N GLY A 314 -7.11 3.27 -7.20
CA GLY A 314 -7.77 3.41 -8.48
C GLY A 314 -8.13 2.09 -9.12
N THR A 315 -8.78 2.17 -10.29
CA THR A 315 -9.44 1.04 -10.95
C THR A 315 -8.75 0.58 -12.24
N ASN A 316 -7.62 1.18 -12.64
CA ASN A 316 -6.93 0.77 -13.86
C ASN A 316 -6.28 -0.62 -13.68
N THR A 317 -6.90 -1.66 -14.23
CA THR A 317 -6.48 -3.07 -14.12
C THR A 317 -5.57 -3.51 -15.26
N SER A 318 -4.77 -2.61 -15.83
CA SER A 318 -3.85 -2.98 -16.92
C SER A 318 -2.99 -4.18 -16.51
N TYR A 319 -2.92 -5.14 -17.40
CA TYR A 319 -2.33 -6.46 -17.17
C TYR A 319 -0.89 -6.50 -17.68
N TYR A 320 0.03 -7.10 -16.90
CA TYR A 320 1.47 -7.28 -17.18
C TYR A 320 2.29 -6.03 -17.51
N ASN A 321 3.17 -5.59 -16.59
CA ASN A 321 4.23 -4.58 -16.81
C ASN A 321 3.78 -3.21 -17.36
N ASP A 322 2.47 -3.02 -17.44
CA ASP A 322 1.83 -1.84 -17.99
C ASP A 322 0.80 -1.29 -17.00
N GLY A 323 1.04 -1.44 -15.69
CA GLY A 323 0.22 -0.79 -14.66
C GLY A 323 0.47 0.71 -14.57
N ASN A 324 -0.27 1.40 -13.69
CA ASN A 324 0.14 2.72 -13.23
C ASN A 324 1.55 2.61 -12.59
N THR A 325 2.43 3.60 -12.76
CA THR A 325 3.83 3.46 -12.34
C THR A 325 4.30 4.63 -11.48
N ILE A 326 5.03 4.32 -10.41
CA ILE A 326 5.88 5.27 -9.68
C ILE A 326 7.34 4.80 -9.81
N ALA A 327 8.14 5.55 -10.58
CA ALA A 327 9.57 5.27 -10.72
C ALA A 327 10.41 5.88 -9.58
N GLY A 328 9.91 6.94 -8.93
CA GLY A 328 10.63 7.65 -7.87
C GLY A 328 10.87 6.78 -6.64
N VAL A 329 12.02 6.98 -6.00
CA VAL A 329 12.41 6.25 -4.78
C VAL A 329 11.66 6.81 -3.57
N LEU A 330 10.85 5.98 -2.92
CA LEU A 330 10.22 6.26 -1.63
C LEU A 330 11.19 5.93 -0.48
N ALA A 331 11.32 6.83 0.48
CA ALA A 331 12.26 6.74 1.60
C ALA A 331 11.61 7.22 2.91
N ASP A 332 12.37 7.19 3.99
CA ASP A 332 12.04 7.92 5.21
C ASP A 332 12.67 9.32 5.21
N ASN A 333 12.17 10.20 6.07
CA ASN A 333 12.77 11.52 6.30
C ASN A 333 13.20 11.64 7.76
N GLY A 334 14.32 11.02 8.10
CA GLY A 334 14.77 10.82 9.49
C GLY A 334 14.15 9.58 10.12
N THR A 335 13.80 9.62 11.40
CA THR A 335 13.30 8.45 12.15
C THR A 335 11.81 8.16 11.96
N GLY A 336 11.10 9.01 11.22
CA GLY A 336 9.66 8.87 10.97
C GLY A 336 9.42 7.99 9.75
N ALA A 337 8.91 6.79 9.99
CA ALA A 337 8.66 5.79 8.96
C ALA A 337 7.62 6.26 7.94
N THR A 338 7.95 6.14 6.66
CA THR A 338 7.00 6.25 5.56
C THR A 338 6.42 4.87 5.26
N SER A 339 5.10 4.75 5.22
CA SER A 339 4.40 3.52 4.83
C SER A 339 3.85 3.61 3.41
N LEU A 340 3.63 2.45 2.80
CA LEU A 340 2.99 2.31 1.51
C LEU A 340 1.68 1.53 1.67
N VAL A 341 0.59 2.05 1.10
CA VAL A 341 -0.68 1.35 0.99
C VAL A 341 -1.06 1.23 -0.47
N LYS A 342 -1.34 0.00 -0.91
CA LYS A 342 -1.98 -0.29 -2.19
C LYS A 342 -3.45 -0.63 -1.92
N ASP A 343 -4.34 0.16 -2.49
CA ASP A 343 -5.80 0.01 -2.40
C ASP A 343 -6.41 0.07 -3.80
N GLY A 344 -7.73 -0.12 -3.91
CA GLY A 344 -8.45 -0.17 -5.18
C GLY A 344 -8.09 -1.39 -6.04
N THR A 345 -8.92 -1.69 -7.02
CA THR A 345 -8.79 -2.92 -7.84
C THR A 345 -7.68 -2.87 -8.88
N GLY A 346 -7.12 -1.68 -9.16
CA GLY A 346 -6.13 -1.48 -10.22
C GLY A 346 -4.73 -2.01 -9.90
N THR A 347 -3.85 -1.93 -10.90
CA THR A 347 -2.43 -2.31 -10.82
C THR A 347 -1.57 -1.07 -10.62
N TRP A 348 -0.66 -1.12 -9.64
CA TRP A 348 0.41 -0.13 -9.48
C TRP A 348 1.76 -0.84 -9.48
N GLN A 349 2.70 -0.32 -10.26
CA GLN A 349 4.09 -0.76 -10.31
C GLN A 349 5.00 0.23 -9.59
N LEU A 350 5.87 -0.29 -8.73
CA LEU A 350 7.02 0.45 -8.20
C LEU A 350 8.28 0.02 -8.93
N SER A 351 9.04 0.99 -9.44
CA SER A 351 10.28 0.69 -10.20
C SER A 351 11.54 1.19 -9.52
N GLY A 352 11.43 2.14 -8.58
CA GLY A 352 12.55 2.60 -7.77
C GLY A 352 12.92 1.57 -6.69
N SER A 353 14.20 1.48 -6.34
CA SER A 353 14.66 0.72 -5.18
C SER A 353 14.38 1.54 -3.93
N ASN A 354 13.37 1.14 -3.16
CA ASN A 354 12.82 1.94 -2.08
C ASN A 354 13.53 1.66 -0.74
N THR A 355 13.60 2.68 0.12
CA THR A 355 14.34 2.63 1.41
C THR A 355 13.49 3.02 2.62
N TYR A 356 12.16 3.14 2.45
CA TYR A 356 11.26 3.41 3.56
C TYR A 356 11.16 2.20 4.50
N THR A 357 11.02 2.45 5.80
CA THR A 357 10.98 1.39 6.82
C THR A 357 9.57 1.06 7.29
N GLY A 358 8.58 1.89 6.95
CA GLY A 358 7.18 1.64 7.30
C GLY A 358 6.60 0.45 6.54
N THR A 359 5.52 -0.12 7.08
CA THR A 359 4.83 -1.28 6.49
C THR A 359 4.30 -1.00 5.08
N THR A 360 4.44 -2.00 4.20
CA THR A 360 3.74 -2.11 2.92
C THR A 360 2.46 -2.91 3.09
N THR A 361 1.30 -2.29 2.89
CA THR A 361 0.00 -2.97 3.00
C THR A 361 -0.70 -3.00 1.66
N ILE A 362 -1.14 -4.18 1.23
CA ILE A 362 -1.88 -4.38 -0.02
C ILE A 362 -3.29 -4.84 0.34
N ASN A 363 -4.24 -3.91 0.26
CA ASN A 363 -5.65 -4.15 0.59
C ASN A 363 -6.44 -4.72 -0.60
N ALA A 364 -6.13 -4.28 -1.82
CA ALA A 364 -6.83 -4.69 -3.03
C ALA A 364 -5.97 -4.49 -4.29
N GLY A 365 -6.30 -5.24 -5.35
CA GLY A 365 -5.63 -5.16 -6.64
C GLY A 365 -4.17 -5.60 -6.56
N THR A 366 -3.34 -5.14 -7.49
CA THR A 366 -1.95 -5.63 -7.63
C THR A 366 -0.93 -4.54 -7.34
N LEU A 367 -0.01 -4.80 -6.41
CA LEU A 367 1.27 -4.11 -6.31
C LEU A 367 2.31 -4.92 -7.08
N GLN A 368 2.80 -4.40 -8.19
CA GLN A 368 3.81 -5.02 -9.01
C GLN A 368 5.18 -4.41 -8.71
N LEU A 369 6.20 -5.25 -8.65
CA LEU A 369 7.59 -4.83 -8.48
C LEU A 369 8.28 -4.73 -9.85
N GLY A 370 9.12 -3.70 -10.02
CA GLY A 370 9.69 -3.32 -11.32
C GLY A 370 11.20 -3.50 -11.43
N SER A 371 11.92 -3.73 -10.33
CA SER A 371 13.37 -3.94 -10.30
C SER A 371 13.79 -4.75 -9.06
N ASN A 372 14.94 -5.43 -9.08
CA ASN A 372 15.42 -6.12 -7.88
C ASN A 372 15.51 -5.16 -6.69
N ASN A 373 15.17 -5.64 -5.48
CA ASN A 373 15.12 -4.82 -4.26
C ASN A 373 14.23 -3.58 -4.45
N THR A 374 13.04 -3.77 -5.03
CA THR A 374 12.03 -2.71 -5.17
C THR A 374 11.54 -2.33 -3.78
N LEU A 375 11.16 -3.31 -2.94
CA LEU A 375 10.78 -3.04 -1.56
C LEU A 375 12.04 -2.97 -0.68
N SER A 376 11.95 -2.25 0.44
CA SER A 376 13.06 -2.21 1.41
C SER A 376 13.17 -3.53 2.14
N ASP A 377 14.39 -4.04 2.30
CA ASP A 377 14.70 -5.22 3.12
C ASP A 377 14.21 -5.12 4.59
N SER A 378 13.83 -3.93 5.05
CA SER A 378 13.29 -3.68 6.40
C SER A 378 11.77 -3.51 6.45
N THR A 379 11.09 -3.38 5.30
CA THR A 379 9.63 -3.19 5.30
C THR A 379 8.93 -4.50 5.62
N ASN A 380 7.94 -4.45 6.51
CA ASN A 380 7.00 -5.55 6.67
C ASN A 380 5.95 -5.49 5.56
N VAL A 381 5.60 -6.64 4.99
CA VAL A 381 4.55 -6.78 3.98
C VAL A 381 3.32 -7.44 4.57
N ILE A 382 2.17 -6.79 4.39
CA ILE A 382 0.84 -7.34 4.67
C ILE A 382 0.08 -7.42 3.36
N ILE A 383 -0.32 -8.64 2.95
CA ILE A 383 -1.19 -8.84 1.79
C ILE A 383 -2.55 -9.28 2.31
N ASN A 384 -3.52 -8.38 2.31
CA ASN A 384 -4.88 -8.70 2.75
C ASN A 384 -5.67 -9.38 1.62
N SER A 385 -6.78 -10.03 1.98
CA SER A 385 -7.73 -10.61 1.03
C SER A 385 -8.13 -9.63 -0.07
N GLY A 386 -8.00 -10.07 -1.32
CA GLY A 386 -8.21 -9.22 -2.51
C GLY A 386 -6.96 -8.47 -3.00
N GLY A 387 -5.88 -8.47 -2.22
CA GLY A 387 -4.57 -7.92 -2.59
C GLY A 387 -3.64 -8.95 -3.24
N THR A 388 -2.78 -8.48 -4.14
CA THR A 388 -1.71 -9.26 -4.77
C THR A 388 -0.38 -8.49 -4.75
N LEU A 389 0.70 -9.13 -4.29
CA LEU A 389 2.07 -8.71 -4.54
C LEU A 389 2.65 -9.52 -5.70
N GLN A 390 3.23 -8.87 -6.72
CA GLN A 390 3.76 -9.54 -7.91
C GLN A 390 5.22 -9.18 -8.20
N LEU A 391 6.10 -10.18 -8.38
CA LEU A 391 7.56 -10.00 -8.49
C LEU A 391 8.09 -9.75 -9.91
N ASN A 392 7.47 -10.22 -11.00
CA ASN A 392 7.98 -9.95 -12.36
C ASN A 392 9.42 -10.44 -12.63
N SER A 393 9.69 -11.71 -12.31
CA SER A 393 10.98 -12.38 -12.52
C SER A 393 12.16 -11.76 -11.76
N ILE A 394 11.88 -10.98 -10.71
CA ILE A 394 12.92 -10.33 -9.89
C ILE A 394 13.15 -11.08 -8.57
N THR A 395 14.22 -10.72 -7.87
CA THR A 395 14.40 -11.06 -6.46
C THR A 395 14.12 -9.86 -5.58
N ASP A 396 13.37 -10.08 -4.50
CA ASP A 396 13.06 -9.07 -3.50
C ASP A 396 13.17 -9.67 -2.08
N THR A 397 13.61 -8.84 -1.13
CA THR A 397 13.78 -9.20 0.28
C THR A 397 12.98 -8.20 1.10
N VAL A 398 12.23 -8.71 2.07
CA VAL A 398 11.42 -7.89 2.98
C VAL A 398 11.64 -8.33 4.42
N GLY A 399 11.27 -7.45 5.35
CA GLY A 399 11.19 -7.72 6.78
C GLY A 399 10.41 -9.00 7.04
N SER A 400 9.09 -8.91 6.88
CA SER A 400 8.18 -10.02 7.13
C SER A 400 7.10 -10.14 6.07
N LEU A 401 6.44 -11.31 6.04
CA LEU A 401 5.23 -11.56 5.26
C LEU A 401 4.08 -12.00 6.20
N THR A 402 2.93 -11.35 6.07
CA THR A 402 1.68 -11.68 6.79
C THR A 402 0.46 -11.43 5.90
N GLY A 403 -0.70 -11.92 6.34
CA GLY A 403 -1.99 -11.73 5.68
C GLY A 403 -2.50 -12.97 4.94
N ASP A 404 -3.61 -12.79 4.23
CA ASP A 404 -4.42 -13.83 3.59
C ASP A 404 -4.65 -13.62 2.07
N GLY A 405 -3.96 -12.64 1.46
CA GLY A 405 -3.99 -12.36 0.03
C GLY A 405 -3.04 -13.23 -0.81
N THR A 406 -2.68 -12.75 -2.01
CA THR A 406 -1.84 -13.52 -2.96
C THR A 406 -0.42 -12.95 -3.07
N LEU A 407 0.59 -13.81 -2.97
CA LEU A 407 1.94 -13.55 -3.45
C LEU A 407 2.13 -14.28 -4.79
N PHE A 408 2.36 -13.52 -5.86
CA PHE A 408 2.61 -14.07 -7.19
C PHE A 408 4.09 -13.91 -7.57
N LEU A 409 4.83 -15.02 -7.54
CA LEU A 409 6.29 -15.00 -7.68
C LEU A 409 6.76 -14.72 -9.11
N GLN A 410 5.99 -15.15 -10.12
CA GLN A 410 6.27 -14.88 -11.54
C GLN A 410 7.74 -15.14 -11.93
N GLY A 411 8.28 -16.31 -11.63
CA GLY A 411 9.68 -16.69 -11.88
C GLY A 411 10.73 -16.03 -10.97
N GLY A 412 10.30 -15.10 -10.12
CA GLY A 412 11.16 -14.40 -9.17
C GLY A 412 11.47 -15.19 -7.90
N THR A 413 12.22 -14.58 -6.99
CA THR A 413 12.41 -15.12 -5.63
C THR A 413 12.01 -14.11 -4.57
N PHE A 414 11.09 -14.51 -3.68
CA PHE A 414 10.68 -13.68 -2.55
C PHE A 414 11.34 -14.15 -1.25
N THR A 415 12.00 -13.23 -0.55
CA THR A 415 12.74 -13.52 0.69
C THR A 415 12.15 -12.80 1.90
N THR A 416 11.92 -13.51 3.01
CA THR A 416 11.58 -12.90 4.32
C THR A 416 12.75 -13.00 5.29
N ASN A 417 13.10 -11.93 6.01
CA ASN A 417 14.31 -11.85 6.84
C ASN A 417 14.10 -11.49 8.34
N THR A 418 12.85 -11.43 8.82
CA THR A 418 12.53 -11.00 10.19
C THR A 418 12.98 -11.96 11.29
N ALA A 419 13.30 -11.41 12.46
CA ALA A 419 13.52 -12.15 13.70
C ALA A 419 12.22 -12.41 14.49
N ALA A 420 11.10 -11.79 14.10
CA ALA A 420 9.80 -11.98 14.74
C ALA A 420 9.02 -13.13 14.09
N ASN A 421 8.22 -13.83 14.88
CA ASN A 421 7.37 -14.90 14.38
C ASN A 421 6.18 -14.31 13.61
N THR A 422 5.86 -14.88 12.44
CA THR A 422 4.75 -14.44 11.59
C THR A 422 3.94 -15.60 11.01
N THR A 423 2.74 -15.29 10.55
CA THR A 423 1.86 -16.24 9.85
C THR A 423 1.38 -15.62 8.56
N PHE A 424 1.49 -16.38 7.47
CA PHE A 424 0.87 -16.08 6.18
C PHE A 424 -0.14 -17.19 5.86
N SER A 425 -1.42 -16.81 5.82
CA SER A 425 -2.53 -17.71 5.53
C SER A 425 -3.02 -17.61 4.09
N GLY A 426 -2.42 -16.72 3.30
CA GLY A 426 -2.73 -16.53 1.89
C GLY A 426 -2.09 -17.56 0.97
N THR A 427 -2.15 -17.29 -0.34
CA THR A 427 -1.60 -18.17 -1.37
C THR A 427 -0.33 -17.58 -1.97
N ILE A 428 0.74 -18.38 -2.00
CA ILE A 428 1.94 -18.18 -2.80
C ILE A 428 1.75 -18.99 -4.08
N SER A 429 1.85 -18.33 -5.22
CA SER A 429 1.56 -18.91 -6.54
C SER A 429 2.68 -18.59 -7.53
N ASP A 430 2.96 -19.54 -8.42
CA ASP A 430 3.67 -19.40 -9.70
C ASP A 430 3.97 -20.80 -10.29
N THR A 431 4.57 -20.91 -11.46
CA THR A 431 5.11 -22.20 -11.94
C THR A 431 6.57 -22.42 -11.54
N TYR A 432 7.41 -21.38 -11.52
CA TYR A 432 8.88 -21.55 -11.43
C TYR A 432 9.56 -20.72 -10.32
N GLY A 433 8.83 -19.80 -9.70
CA GLY A 433 9.34 -18.86 -8.72
C GLY A 433 9.68 -19.54 -7.40
N ASN A 434 10.70 -19.02 -6.74
CA ASN A 434 11.23 -19.56 -5.50
C ASN A 434 10.72 -18.76 -4.29
N PHE A 435 10.67 -19.43 -3.14
CA PHE A 435 10.39 -18.81 -1.86
C PHE A 435 11.57 -19.03 -0.91
N ARG A 436 12.00 -17.99 -0.19
CA ARG A 436 13.13 -18.05 0.74
C ARG A 436 12.78 -17.51 2.11
N LYS A 437 13.00 -18.32 3.13
CA LYS A 437 12.88 -17.95 4.54
C LYS A 437 14.27 -17.84 5.16
N ALA A 438 14.73 -16.61 5.39
CA ALA A 438 16.10 -16.33 5.87
C ALA A 438 16.17 -15.80 7.31
N GLY A 439 15.10 -15.15 7.79
CA GLY A 439 15.07 -14.55 9.13
C GLY A 439 15.10 -15.58 10.26
N THR A 440 15.50 -15.18 11.47
CA THR A 440 15.60 -16.11 12.62
C THR A 440 14.26 -16.41 13.29
N GLY A 441 13.21 -15.60 13.06
CA GLY A 441 11.88 -15.84 13.63
C GLY A 441 11.12 -16.92 12.87
N ASP A 442 10.09 -17.52 13.45
CA ASP A 442 9.31 -18.56 12.79
C ASP A 442 8.36 -17.97 11.74
N LEU A 443 8.26 -18.57 10.56
CA LEU A 443 7.21 -18.25 9.59
C LEU A 443 6.25 -19.45 9.45
N THR A 444 4.98 -19.26 9.78
CA THR A 444 3.94 -20.27 9.52
C THR A 444 3.26 -20.01 8.18
N LEU A 445 3.30 -20.99 7.28
CA LEU A 445 2.51 -21.04 6.06
C LEU A 445 1.30 -21.94 6.29
N SER A 446 0.12 -21.34 6.50
CA SER A 446 -1.12 -22.07 6.75
C SER A 446 -2.07 -22.10 5.55
N GLY A 447 -1.79 -21.29 4.52
CA GLY A 447 -2.54 -21.30 3.27
C GLY A 447 -2.09 -22.42 2.31
N ASN A 448 -2.93 -22.67 1.31
CA ASN A 448 -2.60 -23.60 0.22
C ASN A 448 -1.78 -22.85 -0.83
N ASN A 449 -0.57 -23.32 -1.10
CA ASN A 449 0.35 -22.72 -2.06
C ASN A 449 0.45 -23.58 -3.34
N THR A 450 0.76 -22.94 -4.46
CA THR A 450 0.81 -23.57 -5.80
C THR A 450 2.11 -23.30 -6.55
N PHE A 451 3.09 -22.62 -5.95
CA PHE A 451 4.37 -22.35 -6.58
C PHE A 451 5.17 -23.64 -6.84
N GLY A 452 5.83 -23.74 -8.00
CA GLY A 452 6.63 -24.93 -8.39
C GLY A 452 8.14 -24.79 -8.23
N GLY A 453 8.66 -23.63 -7.85
CA GLY A 453 10.09 -23.41 -7.60
C GLY A 453 10.56 -23.99 -6.26
N ILE A 454 11.80 -23.67 -5.88
CA ILE A 454 12.44 -24.18 -4.66
C ILE A 454 11.98 -23.39 -3.44
N THR A 455 11.68 -24.10 -2.34
CA THR A 455 11.65 -23.48 -1.01
C THR A 455 13.03 -23.56 -0.37
N TYR A 456 13.61 -22.41 -0.05
CA TYR A 456 14.84 -22.27 0.72
C TYR A 456 14.52 -21.92 2.17
N ILE A 457 15.03 -22.71 3.12
CA ILE A 457 14.92 -22.46 4.55
C ILE A 457 16.34 -22.22 5.07
N ASP A 458 16.74 -20.95 5.12
CA ASP A 458 18.11 -20.54 5.42
C ASP A 458 18.29 -20.13 6.90
N GLY A 459 17.19 -19.83 7.62
CA GLY A 459 17.23 -19.45 9.02
C GLY A 459 15.89 -19.62 9.75
N GLY A 460 15.96 -19.80 11.07
CA GLY A 460 14.81 -20.04 11.95
C GLY A 460 13.99 -21.27 11.53
N THR A 461 12.70 -21.27 11.88
CA THR A 461 11.76 -22.31 11.45
C THR A 461 10.80 -21.80 10.36
N LEU A 462 10.62 -22.59 9.29
CA LEU A 462 9.45 -22.48 8.40
C LEU A 462 8.46 -23.57 8.83
N ILE A 463 7.26 -23.19 9.26
CA ILE A 463 6.22 -24.12 9.70
C ILE A 463 5.22 -24.33 8.58
N ALA A 464 5.14 -25.55 8.05
CA ALA A 464 4.07 -25.97 7.16
C ALA A 464 2.85 -26.40 7.98
N ALA A 465 1.72 -25.73 7.76
CA ALA A 465 0.44 -26.02 8.42
C ALA A 465 -0.69 -26.36 7.43
N SER A 466 -0.34 -26.61 6.16
CA SER A 466 -1.21 -27.18 5.12
C SER A 466 -0.43 -28.21 4.29
N SER A 467 -1.13 -29.21 3.74
CA SER A 467 -0.57 -30.24 2.85
C SER A 467 0.06 -29.69 1.56
N THR A 468 -0.26 -28.45 1.17
CA THR A 468 0.40 -27.77 0.03
C THR A 468 1.12 -26.49 0.45
N ALA A 469 1.49 -26.36 1.72
CA ALA A 469 2.15 -25.16 2.24
C ALA A 469 3.50 -24.86 1.55
N LEU A 470 4.20 -25.85 1.02
CA LEU A 470 5.47 -25.65 0.29
C LEU A 470 5.31 -25.67 -1.23
N GLY A 471 4.08 -25.59 -1.73
CA GLY A 471 3.78 -25.64 -3.16
C GLY A 471 3.97 -27.04 -3.77
N GLY A 472 4.31 -27.07 -5.05
CA GLY A 472 4.48 -28.30 -5.86
C GLY A 472 5.92 -28.49 -6.34
N SER A 473 6.92 -28.09 -5.54
CA SER A 473 8.32 -28.10 -5.97
C SER A 473 8.78 -29.47 -6.47
N THR A 474 9.31 -29.51 -7.70
CA THR A 474 9.94 -30.70 -8.30
C THR A 474 11.47 -30.65 -8.28
N SER A 475 12.04 -29.47 -7.98
CA SER A 475 13.50 -29.22 -8.02
C SER A 475 14.22 -29.51 -6.69
N GLY A 476 13.48 -29.87 -5.65
CA GLY A 476 14.01 -30.21 -4.33
C GLY A 476 14.13 -29.00 -3.40
N ASN A 477 13.47 -29.05 -2.25
CA ASN A 477 13.54 -28.02 -1.22
C ASN A 477 14.88 -28.09 -0.47
N GLN A 478 15.35 -26.96 0.06
CA GLN A 478 16.66 -26.86 0.71
C GLN A 478 16.52 -26.35 2.14
N ILE A 479 17.11 -27.08 3.09
CA ILE A 479 17.18 -26.69 4.51
C ILE A 479 18.64 -26.51 4.89
N ALA A 480 19.02 -25.28 5.22
CA ALA A 480 20.37 -24.92 5.60
C ALA A 480 20.71 -25.38 7.02
N ASN A 481 22.01 -25.37 7.35
CA ASN A 481 22.48 -25.71 8.68
C ASN A 481 21.96 -24.70 9.71
N GLY A 482 21.29 -25.20 10.75
CA GLY A 482 20.69 -24.38 11.81
C GLY A 482 19.28 -23.88 11.52
N ALA A 483 18.68 -24.30 10.40
CA ALA A 483 17.29 -23.98 10.05
C ALA A 483 16.40 -25.22 10.13
N THR A 484 15.09 -25.02 10.31
CA THR A 484 14.12 -26.12 10.51
C THR A 484 12.90 -25.98 9.60
N LEU A 485 12.49 -27.10 9.00
CA LEU A 485 11.10 -27.30 8.56
C LEU A 485 10.28 -27.89 9.71
N GLY A 486 9.33 -27.11 10.21
CA GLY A 486 8.35 -27.56 11.19
C GLY A 486 7.09 -28.08 10.51
N LEU A 487 6.53 -29.18 11.00
CA LEU A 487 5.27 -29.75 10.49
C LEU A 487 4.18 -29.74 11.58
N GLN A 488 2.98 -29.27 11.24
CA GLN A 488 1.84 -29.29 12.16
C GLN A 488 0.50 -29.53 11.46
N GLY A 489 -0.47 -30.09 12.18
CA GLY A 489 -1.88 -30.07 11.78
C GLY A 489 -2.41 -31.30 11.04
N ASN A 490 -1.69 -32.43 11.07
CA ASN A 490 -2.05 -33.67 10.36
C ASN A 490 -1.95 -33.55 8.83
N ILE A 491 -0.86 -32.94 8.36
CA ILE A 491 -0.63 -32.65 6.94
C ILE A 491 0.17 -33.77 6.25
N SER A 492 -0.03 -33.90 4.95
CA SER A 492 0.74 -34.80 4.09
C SER A 492 1.36 -33.98 2.96
N LEU A 493 2.67 -33.80 3.05
CA LEU A 493 3.47 -33.08 2.08
C LEU A 493 3.95 -34.03 0.96
N THR A 494 3.84 -33.60 -0.30
CA THR A 494 4.08 -34.43 -1.51
C THR A 494 5.11 -33.82 -2.47
N GLU A 495 6.04 -33.01 -1.98
CA GLU A 495 7.07 -32.36 -2.80
C GLU A 495 8.12 -33.36 -3.31
N GLY A 496 8.87 -32.98 -4.35
CA GLY A 496 9.73 -33.91 -5.08
C GLY A 496 10.95 -34.45 -4.33
N SER A 497 11.62 -33.63 -3.52
CA SER A 497 12.73 -34.06 -2.64
C SER A 497 13.13 -32.97 -1.63
N PHE A 498 13.94 -33.33 -0.63
CA PHE A 498 14.56 -32.37 0.29
C PHE A 498 16.07 -32.59 0.38
N SER A 499 16.83 -31.51 0.42
CA SER A 499 18.24 -31.48 0.79
C SER A 499 18.37 -30.94 2.21
N LEU A 500 18.96 -31.74 3.10
CA LEU A 500 18.97 -31.51 4.55
C LEU A 500 20.39 -31.44 5.10
N GLN A 501 20.63 -30.54 6.05
CA GLN A 501 21.87 -30.50 6.82
C GLN A 501 21.66 -29.81 8.17
N GLY A 502 22.44 -30.24 9.17
CA GLY A 502 22.50 -29.59 10.47
C GLY A 502 21.51 -30.13 11.51
N THR A 503 21.59 -29.57 12.70
CA THR A 503 20.79 -29.97 13.87
C THR A 503 19.43 -29.26 13.95
N GLY A 504 19.14 -28.37 13.00
CA GLY A 504 17.97 -27.48 13.05
C GLY A 504 18.10 -26.33 14.04
N ASP A 505 17.11 -25.44 14.00
CA ASP A 505 16.97 -24.31 14.90
C ASP A 505 16.75 -24.81 16.34
N GLY A 506 17.51 -24.28 17.29
CA GLY A 506 17.51 -24.77 18.68
C GLY A 506 17.84 -26.26 18.87
N GLY A 507 18.35 -26.96 17.85
CA GLY A 507 18.69 -28.38 17.92
C GLY A 507 17.52 -29.36 17.84
N VAL A 508 16.33 -28.91 17.44
CA VAL A 508 15.12 -29.78 17.36
C VAL A 508 15.06 -30.65 16.09
N GLY A 509 15.98 -30.45 15.16
CA GLY A 509 16.06 -31.14 13.87
C GLY A 509 15.86 -30.22 12.68
N ALA A 510 16.57 -30.49 11.58
CA ALA A 510 16.35 -29.83 10.28
C ALA A 510 14.93 -30.08 9.76
N ILE A 511 14.33 -31.21 10.13
CA ILE A 511 12.89 -31.45 10.07
C ILE A 511 12.41 -31.74 11.49
N ASN A 512 11.32 -31.12 11.92
CA ASN A 512 10.69 -31.39 13.20
C ASN A 512 9.17 -31.55 13.10
N ASN A 513 8.63 -32.64 13.64
CA ASN A 513 7.20 -32.80 13.85
C ASN A 513 6.77 -32.01 15.09
N ILE A 514 6.13 -30.86 14.90
CA ILE A 514 5.71 -30.02 16.03
C ILE A 514 4.46 -30.62 16.69
N SER A 515 3.43 -30.94 15.90
CA SER A 515 2.18 -31.51 16.40
C SER A 515 1.38 -32.26 15.34
N GLY A 516 0.52 -33.18 15.79
CA GLY A 516 -0.29 -34.03 14.91
C GLY A 516 0.52 -35.13 14.22
N ASN A 517 -0.17 -35.89 13.37
CA ASN A 517 0.43 -36.97 12.60
C ASN A 517 0.70 -36.50 11.18
N ASN A 518 1.95 -36.15 10.89
CA ASN A 518 2.32 -35.57 9.60
C ASN A 518 3.08 -36.58 8.74
N THR A 519 2.99 -36.42 7.43
CA THR A 519 3.67 -37.28 6.45
C THR A 519 4.50 -36.43 5.50
N LEU A 520 5.74 -36.87 5.28
CA LEU A 520 6.64 -36.36 4.26
C LEU A 520 7.07 -37.52 3.37
N ASN A 521 6.24 -37.84 2.37
CA ASN A 521 6.42 -39.02 1.53
C ASN A 521 7.25 -38.69 0.28
N THR A 522 8.51 -38.38 0.51
CA THR A 522 9.46 -37.97 -0.53
C THR A 522 10.85 -38.53 -0.24
N THR A 523 11.79 -38.34 -1.15
CA THR A 523 13.20 -38.70 -0.93
C THR A 523 13.91 -37.60 -0.14
N LEU A 524 14.48 -37.98 1.01
CA LEU A 524 15.31 -37.11 1.84
C LEU A 524 16.79 -37.31 1.52
N ASN A 525 17.49 -36.26 1.11
CA ASN A 525 18.91 -36.28 0.81
C ASN A 525 19.68 -35.55 1.91
N LEU A 526 20.51 -36.27 2.65
CA LEU A 526 21.41 -35.63 3.61
C LEU A 526 22.60 -35.04 2.84
N ALA A 527 22.73 -33.72 2.87
CA ALA A 527 23.89 -32.97 2.36
C ALA A 527 24.96 -32.76 3.44
N GLY A 528 24.64 -33.07 4.71
CA GLY A 528 25.56 -33.08 5.84
C GLY A 528 24.95 -33.86 7.01
N ALA A 529 25.69 -33.94 8.13
CA ALA A 529 25.16 -34.54 9.35
C ALA A 529 23.85 -33.83 9.76
N THR A 530 22.80 -34.60 9.99
CA THR A 530 21.43 -34.06 10.09
C THR A 530 20.73 -34.60 11.32
N THR A 531 19.91 -33.78 11.98
CA THR A 531 18.95 -34.24 12.98
C THR A 531 17.52 -34.19 12.44
N ILE A 532 16.71 -35.20 12.69
CA ILE A 532 15.26 -35.20 12.43
C ILE A 532 14.52 -35.47 13.74
N GLY A 533 13.59 -34.60 14.09
CA GLY A 533 12.86 -34.62 15.35
C GLY A 533 11.37 -34.91 15.20
N SER A 534 10.79 -35.43 16.28
CA SER A 534 9.34 -35.41 16.50
C SER A 534 9.07 -34.95 17.92
N SER A 535 8.66 -33.69 18.09
CA SER A 535 8.32 -33.14 19.41
C SER A 535 7.13 -33.88 20.02
N THR A 536 6.05 -34.04 19.26
CA THR A 536 4.83 -34.79 19.64
C THR A 536 4.20 -35.44 18.41
N GLY A 537 3.25 -36.37 18.58
CA GLY A 537 2.57 -37.02 17.46
C GLY A 537 3.47 -38.02 16.71
N SER A 538 3.21 -38.25 15.43
CA SER A 538 3.99 -39.16 14.57
C SER A 538 4.39 -38.49 13.27
N LEU A 539 5.64 -38.64 12.85
CA LEU A 539 6.12 -38.21 11.53
C LEU A 539 6.51 -39.39 10.67
N THR A 540 5.79 -39.57 9.57
CA THR A 540 6.03 -40.59 8.55
C THR A 540 6.91 -40.03 7.44
N LEU A 541 8.04 -40.67 7.15
CA LEU A 541 9.02 -40.26 6.14
C LEU A 541 9.16 -41.33 5.05
N GLY A 542 9.35 -40.87 3.81
CA GLY A 542 9.63 -41.71 2.64
C GLY A 542 11.05 -42.28 2.61
N GLY A 543 11.63 -42.36 1.40
CA GLY A 543 12.99 -42.87 1.19
C GLY A 543 14.07 -41.88 1.62
N MET A 544 15.30 -42.37 1.86
CA MET A 544 16.40 -41.52 2.32
C MET A 544 17.75 -41.93 1.74
N SER A 545 18.47 -40.94 1.22
CA SER A 545 19.90 -41.01 0.92
C SER A 545 20.70 -40.59 2.15
N LEU A 546 21.10 -41.57 2.95
CA LEU A 546 21.89 -41.44 4.16
C LEU A 546 23.39 -41.40 3.83
N GLY A 547 23.83 -40.33 3.15
CA GLY A 547 25.26 -40.12 2.85
C GLY A 547 26.09 -39.70 4.07
N TYR A 548 25.43 -39.10 5.07
CA TYR A 548 26.02 -38.57 6.29
C TYR A 548 25.27 -39.11 7.52
N ALA A 549 25.82 -38.86 8.71
CA ALA A 549 25.18 -39.27 9.96
C ALA A 549 23.79 -38.63 10.13
N LEU A 550 22.80 -39.46 10.42
CA LEU A 550 21.47 -39.03 10.86
C LEU A 550 21.35 -39.22 12.36
N THR A 551 20.89 -38.19 13.06
CA THR A 551 20.40 -38.30 14.43
C THR A 551 18.88 -38.15 14.43
N THR A 552 18.19 -38.97 15.20
CA THR A 552 16.75 -38.81 15.46
C THR A 552 16.52 -38.42 16.91
N THR A 553 15.52 -37.59 17.18
CA THR A 553 15.26 -37.04 18.52
C THR A 553 13.77 -36.79 18.78
N GLY A 554 13.45 -36.43 20.02
CA GLY A 554 12.11 -36.02 20.45
C GLY A 554 11.30 -37.13 21.15
N SER A 555 10.14 -36.74 21.66
CA SER A 555 9.23 -37.62 22.41
C SER A 555 8.13 -38.24 21.56
N GLY A 556 7.85 -37.62 20.40
CA GLY A 556 6.95 -38.16 19.38
C GLY A 556 7.59 -39.28 18.57
N ASN A 557 6.78 -39.96 17.77
CA ASN A 557 7.20 -41.09 16.97
C ASN A 557 7.71 -40.66 15.60
N LEU A 558 8.61 -41.48 15.04
CA LEU A 558 9.08 -41.40 13.67
C LEU A 558 8.79 -42.74 12.99
N GLN A 559 8.38 -42.70 11.73
CA GLN A 559 8.18 -43.89 10.91
C GLN A 559 8.90 -43.71 9.59
N PHE A 560 9.88 -44.57 9.29
CA PHE A 560 10.54 -44.62 8.00
C PHE A 560 9.87 -45.72 7.17
N THR A 561 9.22 -45.34 6.06
CA THR A 561 8.45 -46.27 5.21
C THR A 561 9.17 -46.63 3.92
N GLY A 562 10.15 -45.83 3.50
CA GLY A 562 10.93 -46.05 2.28
C GLY A 562 12.24 -46.81 2.51
N ASP A 563 13.02 -46.90 1.44
CA ASP A 563 14.36 -47.48 1.46
C ASP A 563 15.38 -46.43 1.93
N ILE A 564 16.36 -46.88 2.70
CA ILE A 564 17.44 -46.04 3.22
C ILE A 564 18.77 -46.63 2.76
N TYR A 565 19.57 -45.83 2.08
CA TYR A 565 20.85 -46.26 1.49
C TYR A 565 21.94 -45.22 1.71
N GLY A 566 23.22 -45.62 1.59
CA GLY A 566 24.36 -44.72 1.73
C GLY A 566 25.34 -45.13 2.83
N SER A 567 26.43 -44.39 2.99
CA SER A 567 27.51 -44.74 3.95
C SER A 567 27.32 -44.18 5.36
N GLY A 568 26.30 -43.36 5.58
CA GLY A 568 26.05 -42.69 6.85
C GLY A 568 25.57 -43.63 7.94
N SER A 569 25.79 -43.21 9.19
CA SER A 569 25.30 -43.90 10.40
C SER A 569 23.97 -43.34 10.85
N LEU A 570 23.24 -44.13 11.64
CA LEU A 570 22.03 -43.69 12.32
C LEU A 570 22.24 -43.66 13.84
N THR A 571 21.91 -42.55 14.48
CA THR A 571 21.81 -42.41 15.93
C THR A 571 20.36 -42.13 16.32
N LYS A 572 19.83 -42.88 17.29
CA LYS A 572 18.49 -42.68 17.84
C LYS A 572 18.58 -42.21 19.28
N ASN A 573 18.12 -40.99 19.51
CA ASN A 573 17.96 -40.36 20.81
C ASN A 573 16.47 -40.10 21.10
N GLY A 574 16.19 -39.66 22.33
CA GLY A 574 14.85 -39.27 22.76
C GLY A 574 13.92 -40.45 23.03
N THR A 575 12.88 -40.22 23.82
CA THR A 575 12.00 -41.28 24.32
C THR A 575 11.01 -41.82 23.27
N GLY A 576 10.87 -41.15 22.13
CA GLY A 576 9.95 -41.56 21.07
C GLY A 576 10.31 -42.90 20.40
N THR A 577 9.34 -43.47 19.68
CA THR A 577 9.54 -44.71 18.90
C THR A 577 9.95 -44.39 17.46
N LEU A 578 11.04 -44.99 16.98
CA LEU A 578 11.42 -44.99 15.55
C LEU A 578 11.03 -46.34 14.92
N THR A 579 10.10 -46.35 13.98
CA THR A 579 9.64 -47.56 13.29
C THR A 579 10.19 -47.63 11.88
N PHE A 580 10.88 -48.72 11.54
CA PHE A 580 11.20 -49.07 10.16
C PHE A 580 10.08 -49.94 9.61
N SER A 581 9.51 -49.56 8.47
CA SER A 581 8.41 -50.26 7.81
C SER A 581 8.60 -50.22 6.28
N GLY A 582 7.70 -50.87 5.54
CA GLY A 582 7.76 -50.94 4.08
C GLY A 582 8.32 -52.26 3.55
N THR A 583 8.52 -52.32 2.23
CA THR A 583 8.75 -53.58 1.50
C THR A 583 10.14 -53.70 0.89
N GLY A 584 10.94 -52.62 0.83
CA GLY A 584 12.28 -52.64 0.26
C GLY A 584 13.37 -52.68 1.33
N ASN A 585 14.58 -53.11 0.95
CA ASN A 585 15.70 -53.26 1.86
C ASN A 585 16.32 -51.91 2.21
N ASN A 586 16.72 -51.75 3.48
CA ASN A 586 17.69 -50.73 3.84
C ASN A 586 19.10 -51.27 3.57
N SER A 587 19.96 -50.45 2.95
CA SER A 587 21.32 -50.82 2.51
C SER A 587 22.40 -49.86 2.99
N PHE A 588 22.08 -48.99 3.95
CA PHE A 588 23.08 -48.12 4.55
C PHE A 588 24.15 -48.91 5.32
N SER A 589 25.38 -48.39 5.45
CA SER A 589 26.52 -49.17 6.00
C SER A 589 27.21 -48.56 7.22
N GLY A 590 26.76 -47.40 7.70
CA GLY A 590 27.38 -46.73 8.85
C GLY A 590 26.99 -47.28 10.23
N GLY A 591 26.17 -48.32 10.29
CA GLY A 591 25.66 -48.89 11.55
C GLY A 591 24.57 -48.05 12.24
N VAL A 592 24.11 -48.55 13.39
CA VAL A 592 23.02 -47.97 14.19
C VAL A 592 23.48 -47.85 15.65
N SER A 593 23.25 -46.69 16.26
CA SER A 593 23.39 -46.50 17.71
C SER A 593 22.06 -46.06 18.30
N LEU A 594 21.48 -46.88 19.17
CA LEU A 594 20.24 -46.61 19.87
C LEU A 594 20.55 -46.22 21.31
N ASN A 595 20.56 -44.92 21.60
CA ASN A 595 20.91 -44.40 22.92
C ASN A 595 19.68 -44.34 23.85
N ASP A 596 18.50 -44.03 23.31
CA ASP A 596 17.26 -43.93 24.09
C ASP A 596 15.99 -44.19 23.25
N GLY A 597 14.91 -44.56 23.94
CA GLY A 597 13.61 -44.89 23.36
C GLY A 597 13.59 -46.26 22.67
N THR A 598 12.76 -46.40 21.65
CA THR A 598 12.56 -47.68 20.96
C THR A 598 12.84 -47.57 19.46
N ILE A 599 13.55 -48.55 18.90
CA ILE A 599 13.54 -48.83 17.46
C ILE A 599 12.68 -50.07 17.22
N VAL A 600 11.70 -49.98 16.34
CA VAL A 600 10.85 -51.11 15.91
C VAL A 600 11.22 -51.49 14.48
N LEU A 601 11.58 -52.76 14.27
CA LEU A 601 11.86 -53.35 12.96
C LEU A 601 10.62 -54.08 12.45
N ALA A 602 9.85 -53.41 11.59
CA ALA A 602 8.55 -53.84 11.08
C ALA A 602 8.44 -53.71 9.54
N LYS A 603 9.54 -53.92 8.81
CA LYS A 603 9.45 -54.15 7.36
C LYS A 603 8.79 -55.52 7.10
N SER A 604 8.41 -55.78 5.86
CA SER A 604 7.94 -57.11 5.46
C SER A 604 8.94 -58.19 5.87
N ALA A 605 8.47 -59.36 6.29
CA ALA A 605 9.36 -60.45 6.71
C ALA A 605 10.36 -60.82 5.60
N GLY A 606 11.62 -61.04 5.96
CA GLY A 606 12.70 -61.28 4.98
C GLY A 606 13.38 -60.03 4.43
N ILE A 607 12.93 -58.83 4.80
CA ILE A 607 13.48 -57.55 4.34
C ILE A 607 14.38 -56.95 5.42
N SER A 608 15.61 -56.57 5.06
CA SER A 608 16.53 -55.88 5.98
C SER A 608 15.97 -54.52 6.39
N ALA A 609 15.55 -54.40 7.65
CA ALA A 609 15.05 -53.15 8.23
C ALA A 609 16.18 -52.24 8.70
N ILE A 610 17.32 -52.80 9.11
CA ILE A 610 18.53 -52.05 9.38
C ILE A 610 19.60 -52.38 8.35
N GLY A 611 20.49 -51.41 8.12
CA GLY A 611 21.63 -51.55 7.26
C GLY A 611 22.76 -52.40 7.87
N GLN A 612 23.87 -52.50 7.14
CA GLN A 612 25.07 -53.19 7.58
C GLN A 612 25.86 -52.36 8.60
N GLY A 613 26.73 -53.02 9.37
CA GLY A 613 27.58 -52.41 10.39
C GLY A 613 27.23 -52.83 11.82
N THR A 614 27.83 -52.17 12.81
CA THR A 614 27.56 -52.43 14.22
C THR A 614 26.22 -51.82 14.64
N VAL A 615 25.46 -52.56 15.45
CA VAL A 615 24.23 -52.12 16.09
C VAL A 615 24.48 -52.03 17.59
N ASN A 616 24.62 -50.81 18.10
CA ASN A 616 24.74 -50.56 19.53
C ASN A 616 23.34 -50.29 20.12
N ILE A 617 22.99 -51.03 21.17
CA ILE A 617 21.72 -50.92 21.89
C ILE A 617 22.04 -50.47 23.32
N GLY A 618 21.65 -49.25 23.66
CA GLY A 618 22.04 -48.55 24.88
C GLY A 618 23.39 -47.85 24.75
N ASP A 619 23.58 -46.80 25.54
CA ASP A 619 24.83 -46.04 25.62
C ASP A 619 25.56 -46.21 26.96
N GLY A 620 25.02 -47.06 27.85
CA GLY A 620 25.51 -47.28 29.20
C GLY A 620 25.02 -46.26 30.22
N SER A 621 24.20 -45.28 29.80
CA SER A 621 23.72 -44.17 30.63
C SER A 621 22.19 -44.06 30.61
N GLY A 622 21.53 -45.02 31.23
CA GLY A 622 20.07 -45.05 31.29
C GLY A 622 19.53 -46.02 32.33
N ALA A 623 18.21 -46.01 32.50
CA ALA A 623 17.53 -47.06 33.23
C ALA A 623 17.60 -48.36 32.42
N PRO A 624 17.58 -49.55 33.04
CA PRO A 624 17.50 -50.80 32.31
C PRO A 624 16.35 -50.79 31.28
N ALA A 625 16.69 -51.12 30.03
CA ALA A 625 15.79 -51.11 28.88
C ALA A 625 15.25 -49.73 28.43
N SER A 626 15.90 -48.62 28.81
CA SER A 626 15.59 -47.29 28.22
C SER A 626 15.81 -47.25 26.72
N ALA A 627 16.80 -48.01 26.23
CA ALA A 627 17.05 -48.26 24.82
C ALA A 627 16.56 -49.66 24.42
N THR A 628 15.47 -49.76 23.65
CA THR A 628 14.92 -51.05 23.18
C THR A 628 14.96 -51.19 21.66
N LEU A 629 15.63 -52.21 21.14
CA LEU A 629 15.47 -52.66 19.75
C LEU A 629 14.45 -53.81 19.72
N GLN A 630 13.35 -53.64 18.98
CA GLN A 630 12.24 -54.60 18.90
C GLN A 630 12.08 -55.15 17.49
N LEU A 631 12.01 -56.47 17.36
CA LEU A 631 11.70 -57.16 16.10
C LEU A 631 10.20 -57.46 16.03
N ASN A 632 9.53 -56.96 14.99
CA ASN A 632 8.10 -57.24 14.72
C ASN A 632 7.89 -58.12 13.48
N ALA A 633 8.96 -58.48 12.77
CA ALA A 633 8.96 -59.41 11.66
C ALA A 633 10.27 -60.23 11.67
N SER A 634 10.25 -61.41 11.04
CA SER A 634 11.45 -62.25 10.93
C SER A 634 12.45 -61.72 9.89
N ASN A 635 13.73 -62.01 10.10
CA ASN A 635 14.83 -61.72 9.16
C ASN A 635 14.94 -60.23 8.80
N GLN A 636 15.01 -59.36 9.82
CA GLN A 636 15.06 -57.89 9.67
C GLN A 636 16.46 -57.29 9.90
N ILE A 637 17.41 -58.10 10.36
CA ILE A 637 18.79 -57.75 10.70
C ILE A 637 19.69 -58.60 9.80
N HIS A 638 20.78 -58.05 9.27
CA HIS A 638 21.75 -58.83 8.49
C HIS A 638 22.53 -59.78 9.38
N ASP A 639 22.83 -60.99 8.89
CA ASP A 639 23.64 -61.98 9.60
C ASP A 639 25.05 -61.47 9.95
N ASP A 640 25.58 -60.55 9.14
CA ASP A 640 26.90 -59.94 9.34
C ASP A 640 26.86 -58.72 10.29
N ASN A 641 25.71 -58.34 10.84
CA ASN A 641 25.64 -57.26 11.83
C ASN A 641 26.24 -57.71 13.17
N ASN A 642 27.17 -56.91 13.71
CA ASN A 642 27.62 -57.07 15.09
C ASN A 642 26.66 -56.35 16.05
N ILE A 643 26.00 -57.08 16.94
CA ILE A 643 25.07 -56.51 17.93
C ILE A 643 25.78 -56.35 19.27
N VAL A 644 25.81 -55.13 19.79
CA VAL A 644 26.37 -54.78 21.10
C VAL A 644 25.26 -54.25 21.98
N ILE A 645 25.10 -54.80 23.18
CA ILE A 645 24.07 -54.40 24.14
C ILE A 645 24.75 -53.87 25.40
N ALA A 646 24.51 -52.59 25.71
CA ALA A 646 24.97 -51.94 26.92
C ALA A 646 24.05 -52.23 28.13
N SER A 647 24.41 -51.74 29.32
CA SER A 647 23.68 -52.03 30.57
C SER A 647 22.23 -51.54 30.61
N ASP A 648 21.92 -50.51 29.84
CA ASP A 648 20.60 -49.89 29.66
C ASP A 648 19.87 -50.40 28.40
N GLY A 649 20.55 -51.18 27.57
CA GLY A 649 20.02 -51.71 26.32
C GLY A 649 19.17 -52.98 26.48
N ARG A 650 18.19 -53.15 25.58
CA ARG A 650 17.38 -54.36 25.46
C ARG A 650 17.16 -54.73 23.99
N LEU A 651 17.52 -55.96 23.63
CA LEU A 651 17.10 -56.60 22.39
C LEU A 651 15.84 -57.43 22.66
N ASN A 652 14.72 -57.09 22.02
CA ASN A 652 13.43 -57.78 22.13
C ASN A 652 13.16 -58.52 20.80
N LEU A 653 13.40 -59.83 20.81
CA LEU A 653 13.37 -60.71 19.63
C LEU A 653 11.98 -61.22 19.28
#